data_AF-A0A1F5SZ21-F1
#
_entry.id   AF-A0A1F5SZ21-F1
#
_cell.length_a   1.000
_cell.length_b   1.000
_cell.length_c   1.000
_cell.angle_alpha   90.00
_cell.angle_beta   90.00
_cell.angle_gamma   90.00
#
_symmetry.space_group_name_H-M   'P 1'
#
loop_
_entity.id
_entity.type
_entity.pdbx_description
1 polymer ?
#
loop_
_entity_poly.entity_id
_entity_poly.type
_entity_poly.pdbx_seq_one_letter_code
_entity_poly.pdbx_strand_id
1 'polypeptide(L)'
;MEEKKILSKHQSATTHGLDFVINGAIFLAFFLCPLFFTGLVAQNIGFEKMILFYFLALLGAVAWVTKAVIIGELNIKRTPLDWPIVGLLAVYIISTILSVSQKDSLIGVYGDPAKSLAAVAIFIIFYYLVINNINQKRIKLLFWGLVGSTALTVIYSLLQLLGKHILPLDFTRAISFNPLGTASGLTMYLVISLPLLVIALAQIGEIHLGLKNKAALIVIRAVLGAVILLSLFVLTLLNGFTFWPAAIVGIVIVLMFLLSKIIKITSSNLVIPIATFLLLIILLVLGNFNIMSLNLPTEVSLSRRTSWAIAKASLMQDPFLGSGPATFVYDFVKYKGEDFNALPLWNVRFDNPSGYLFELAATVGGLGALAAVVILLIALSICFLTLIKAQRNETQSILLALFSSFITVLIFALLFSLSSSIILISAMISILAVAVAIINYPDKFKDLNLSFRASPKYALALAAIFLSLSAGVVILFTLGVKMYLADYYAKQSVLAADLNQKINKISQAIILAPYQDVYYINLANNYMAVANQEAQGGRNQSVIENSLSLAIEKGKKAIEISPNNVADSEAMALIYENASFYVRGALEWAETLYNKNITLEPNNPTPFIRMALINMARANAETAKPEINHYINEAIKQYDLAIGKKNDLGAAYYGKAIAYEKLGSINDAVDQLQKAVLLTRDNVDYRFELGRLYFNRGMSQNQLSQNAAENITAGEESSGDLSVSGGQGGSAVKNDDVKTAEQLFLSIIQTTPNHANALYSLALLYQKTGETANAKLVVGQLLRVVTDQPSIDVIKKQFAGLY
;
A
#
# COMPACT_ATOMS: atom_id res chain seq x y z
N MET A 1 34.83 43.45 32.23
CA MET A 1 34.52 43.37 30.78
C MET A 1 35.43 42.37 30.06
N GLU A 2 36.72 42.33 30.40
CA GLU A 2 37.70 41.39 29.85
C GLU A 2 37.44 39.94 30.25
N GLU A 3 37.03 39.71 31.51
CA GLU A 3 36.65 38.38 32.03
C GLU A 3 35.42 37.78 31.31
N LYS A 4 34.41 38.59 30.97
CA LYS A 4 33.27 38.19 30.12
C LYS A 4 33.70 37.84 28.70
N LYS A 5 34.72 38.52 28.16
CA LYS A 5 35.30 38.26 26.82
C LYS A 5 36.14 36.97 26.82
N ILE A 6 36.84 36.67 27.91
CA ILE A 6 37.63 35.44 28.06
C ILE A 6 36.70 34.24 28.28
N LEU A 7 35.68 34.36 29.14
CA LEU A 7 34.62 33.35 29.32
C LEU A 7 33.83 33.09 28.03
N SER A 8 33.49 34.13 27.25
CA SER A 8 32.79 33.93 25.97
C SER A 8 33.67 33.25 24.91
N LYS A 9 34.98 33.52 24.92
CA LYS A 9 35.94 32.94 23.96
C LYS A 9 36.27 31.48 24.31
N HIS A 10 36.29 31.12 25.59
CA HIS A 10 36.40 29.73 26.04
C HIS A 10 35.10 28.94 25.78
N GLN A 11 33.94 29.54 26.05
CA GLN A 11 32.63 28.94 25.76
C GLN A 11 32.41 28.69 24.26
N SER A 12 32.90 29.59 23.38
CA SER A 12 32.79 29.39 21.92
C SER A 12 33.67 28.24 21.39
N ALA A 13 34.80 27.95 22.06
CA ALA A 13 35.64 26.81 21.71
C ALA A 13 34.98 25.48 22.12
N THR A 14 34.28 25.46 23.26
CA THR A 14 33.62 24.25 23.77
C THR A 14 32.36 23.82 23.01
N THR A 15 31.66 24.74 22.31
CA THR A 15 30.40 24.40 21.60
C THR A 15 30.58 24.10 20.11
N HIS A 16 31.78 24.25 19.55
CA HIS A 16 32.02 24.11 18.11
C HIS A 16 31.67 22.70 17.58
N GLY A 17 31.95 21.65 18.36
CA GLY A 17 31.58 20.28 18.01
C GLY A 17 30.05 20.08 17.91
N LEU A 18 29.29 20.69 18.83
CA LEU A 18 27.83 20.61 18.81
C LEU A 18 27.24 21.37 17.61
N ASP A 19 27.79 22.54 17.29
CA ASP A 19 27.41 23.27 16.08
C ASP A 19 27.68 22.44 14.82
N PHE A 20 28.80 21.72 14.76
CA PHE A 20 29.09 20.81 13.65
C PHE A 20 28.03 19.69 13.54
N VAL A 21 27.66 19.05 14.65
CA VAL A 21 26.63 17.99 14.68
C VAL A 21 25.27 18.52 14.25
N ILE A 22 24.82 19.66 14.80
CA ILE A 22 23.53 20.27 14.45
C ILE A 22 23.47 20.57 12.95
N ASN A 23 24.50 21.24 12.42
CA ASN A 23 24.53 21.62 11.00
C ASN A 23 24.68 20.42 10.09
N GLY A 24 25.50 19.44 10.48
CA GLY A 24 25.68 18.18 9.77
C GLY A 24 24.37 17.39 9.69
N ALA A 25 23.65 17.25 10.80
CA ALA A 25 22.36 16.56 10.85
C ALA A 25 21.31 17.20 9.94
N ILE A 26 21.16 18.54 10.01
CA ILE A 26 20.23 19.26 9.13
C ILE A 26 20.64 19.12 7.66
N PHE A 27 21.93 19.32 7.34
CA PHE A 27 22.41 19.19 5.96
C PHE A 27 22.22 17.78 5.41
N LEU A 28 22.60 16.75 6.18
CA LEU A 28 22.43 15.36 5.79
C LEU A 28 20.95 15.00 5.63
N ALA A 29 20.02 15.60 6.39
CA ALA A 29 18.61 15.39 6.15
C ALA A 29 18.22 15.84 4.72
N PHE A 30 18.54 17.09 4.35
CA PHE A 30 18.24 17.64 3.02
C PHE A 30 18.99 16.95 1.87
N PHE A 31 20.20 16.44 2.13
CA PHE A 31 21.03 15.79 1.10
C PHE A 31 20.75 14.30 0.95
N LEU A 32 20.62 13.54 2.05
CA LEU A 32 20.50 12.07 2.00
C LEU A 32 19.07 11.58 1.91
N CYS A 33 18.07 12.26 2.48
CA CYS A 33 16.71 11.71 2.50
C CYS A 33 16.15 11.39 1.10
N PRO A 34 16.33 12.22 0.05
CA PRO A 34 15.85 11.87 -1.28
C PRO A 34 16.63 10.71 -1.94
N LEU A 35 17.87 10.44 -1.49
CA LEU A 35 18.77 9.44 -2.07
C LEU A 35 18.79 8.10 -1.32
N PHE A 36 18.45 8.10 -0.03
CA PHE A 36 18.72 6.99 0.85
C PHE A 36 17.74 5.83 0.63
N PHE A 37 18.32 4.64 0.48
CA PHE A 37 17.66 3.35 0.54
C PHE A 37 18.70 2.27 0.87
N THR A 38 18.25 1.20 1.47
CA THR A 38 19.05 -0.03 1.68
C THR A 38 18.42 -1.22 0.98
N GLY A 39 17.09 -1.23 0.87
CA GLY A 39 16.34 -2.38 0.35
C GLY A 39 16.45 -3.61 1.26
N LEU A 40 16.75 -3.44 2.56
CA LEU A 40 16.95 -4.55 3.50
C LEU A 40 15.69 -4.89 4.30
N VAL A 41 14.69 -4.02 4.31
CA VAL A 41 13.46 -4.17 5.10
C VAL A 41 12.23 -4.46 4.22
N ALA A 42 11.11 -4.86 4.83
CA ALA A 42 9.86 -5.27 4.18
C ALA A 42 8.86 -4.10 3.98
N GLN A 43 8.88 -3.07 4.83
CA GLN A 43 7.97 -1.90 4.81
C GLN A 43 8.25 -0.85 3.72
N ASN A 44 9.01 -1.22 2.68
CA ASN A 44 9.40 -0.35 1.55
C ASN A 44 10.37 0.80 1.90
N ILE A 45 10.81 1.51 0.86
CA ILE A 45 11.84 2.55 0.94
C ILE A 45 11.35 3.80 1.71
N GLY A 46 10.04 4.05 1.72
CA GLY A 46 9.45 5.15 2.50
C GLY A 46 9.78 5.03 3.99
N PHE A 47 9.66 3.83 4.54
CA PHE A 47 10.01 3.54 5.94
C PHE A 47 11.50 3.76 6.22
N GLU A 48 12.39 3.29 5.35
CA GLU A 48 13.86 3.47 5.53
C GLU A 48 14.26 4.95 5.60
N LYS A 49 13.68 5.79 4.74
CA LYS A 49 13.92 7.24 4.77
C LYS A 49 13.41 7.88 6.05
N MET A 50 12.25 7.46 6.53
CA MET A 50 11.67 7.99 7.76
C MET A 50 12.54 7.65 8.97
N ILE A 51 13.08 6.42 9.05
CA ILE A 51 14.02 6.04 10.12
C ILE A 51 15.32 6.85 10.05
N LEU A 52 15.91 7.03 8.86
CA LEU A 52 17.09 7.90 8.70
C LEU A 52 16.79 9.35 9.13
N PHE A 53 15.65 9.88 8.69
CA PHE A 53 15.24 11.24 9.02
C PHE A 53 15.01 11.41 10.52
N TYR A 54 14.36 10.45 11.19
CA TYR A 54 14.15 10.46 12.63
C TYR A 54 15.47 10.48 13.38
N PHE A 55 16.43 9.64 12.98
CA PHE A 55 17.76 9.63 13.55
C PHE A 55 18.44 11.00 13.44
N LEU A 56 18.45 11.60 12.24
CA LEU A 56 19.09 12.89 12.01
C LEU A 56 18.41 14.03 12.78
N ALA A 57 17.07 14.07 12.78
CA ALA A 57 16.31 15.10 13.50
C ALA A 57 16.53 15.02 15.02
N LEU A 58 16.50 13.82 15.59
CA LEU A 58 16.71 13.60 17.02
C LEU A 58 18.17 13.86 17.44
N LEU A 59 19.15 13.43 16.64
CA LEU A 59 20.57 13.72 16.87
C LEU A 59 20.83 15.23 16.90
N GLY A 60 20.27 15.95 15.93
CA GLY A 60 20.37 17.41 15.88
C GLY A 60 19.67 18.09 17.06
N ALA A 61 18.50 17.61 17.47
CA ALA A 61 17.75 18.13 18.61
C ALA A 61 18.50 17.96 19.94
N VAL A 62 19.07 16.78 20.19
CA VAL A 62 19.91 16.53 21.38
C VAL A 62 21.10 17.48 21.37
N ALA A 63 21.84 17.56 20.26
CA ALA A 63 23.00 18.44 20.16
C ALA A 63 22.62 19.92 20.39
N TRP A 64 21.45 20.36 19.92
CA TRP A 64 20.94 21.71 20.12
C TRP A 64 20.62 22.00 21.59
N VAL A 65 19.96 21.08 22.30
CA VAL A 65 19.67 21.26 23.73
C VAL A 65 20.93 21.12 24.58
N THR A 66 21.84 20.19 24.28
CA THR A 66 23.15 20.11 24.94
C THR A 66 23.89 21.44 24.84
N LYS A 67 23.88 22.07 23.66
CA LYS A 67 24.51 23.37 23.46
C LYS A 67 23.90 24.43 24.37
N ALA A 68 22.58 24.45 24.51
CA ALA A 68 21.89 25.39 25.38
C ALA A 68 22.22 25.17 26.87
N VAL A 69 22.38 23.92 27.30
CA VAL A 69 22.82 23.58 28.68
C VAL A 69 24.22 24.11 28.96
N ILE A 70 25.18 23.88 28.05
CA ILE A 70 26.57 24.34 28.21
C ILE A 70 26.64 25.87 28.24
N ILE A 71 25.86 26.53 27.39
CA ILE A 71 25.77 27.99 27.37
C ILE A 71 24.98 28.50 28.59
N GLY A 72 24.07 27.73 29.16
CA GLY A 72 23.18 28.15 30.25
C GLY A 72 22.06 29.08 29.80
N GLU A 73 21.82 29.18 28.49
CA GLU A 73 20.79 30.00 27.87
C GLU A 73 20.22 29.26 26.65
N LEU A 74 18.89 29.25 26.52
CA LEU A 74 18.18 28.72 25.35
C LEU A 74 17.42 29.85 24.68
N ASN A 75 17.83 30.19 23.46
CA ASN A 75 17.16 31.20 22.65
C ASN A 75 16.28 30.51 21.61
N ILE A 76 14.97 30.70 21.72
CA ILE A 76 13.99 30.16 20.78
C ILE A 76 13.34 31.32 20.04
N LYS A 77 13.45 31.33 18.71
CA LYS A 77 12.74 32.27 17.85
C LYS A 77 11.24 31.98 17.90
N ARG A 78 10.44 32.94 18.33
CA ARG A 78 8.98 32.81 18.35
C ARG A 78 8.43 33.06 16.96
N THR A 79 7.51 32.21 16.52
CA THR A 79 6.92 32.32 15.18
C THR A 79 5.40 32.41 15.29
N PRO A 80 4.71 33.00 14.29
CA PRO A 80 3.25 32.96 14.23
C PRO A 80 2.67 31.54 14.14
N LEU A 81 3.51 30.55 13.83
CA LEU A 81 3.12 29.14 13.71
C LEU A 81 3.16 28.39 15.03
N ASP A 82 3.80 28.92 16.09
CA ASP A 82 4.00 28.21 17.35
C ASP A 82 2.67 27.71 17.96
N TRP A 83 1.68 28.60 18.11
CA TRP A 83 0.38 28.24 18.68
C TRP A 83 -0.44 27.30 17.78
N PRO A 84 -0.56 27.56 16.47
CA PRO A 84 -1.17 26.61 15.54
C PRO A 84 -0.53 25.21 15.58
N ILE A 85 0.81 25.12 15.62
CA ILE A 85 1.54 23.85 15.70
C ILE A 85 1.22 23.11 17.00
N VAL A 86 1.23 23.82 18.15
CA VAL A 86 0.86 23.24 19.45
C VAL A 86 -0.59 22.75 19.44
N GLY A 87 -1.50 23.52 18.84
CA GLY A 87 -2.90 23.14 18.67
C GLY A 87 -3.06 21.86 17.83
N LEU A 88 -2.36 21.78 16.69
CA LEU A 88 -2.36 20.57 15.85
C LEU A 88 -1.82 19.36 16.61
N LEU A 89 -0.71 19.51 17.33
CA LEU A 89 -0.12 18.43 18.12
C LEU A 89 -1.08 17.95 19.22
N ALA A 90 -1.77 18.87 19.91
CA ALA A 90 -2.77 18.52 20.90
C ALA A 90 -3.93 17.73 20.29
N VAL A 91 -4.44 18.14 19.11
CA VAL A 91 -5.47 17.38 18.39
C VAL A 91 -4.97 15.99 18.01
N TYR A 92 -3.75 15.86 17.48
CA TYR A 92 -3.16 14.57 17.15
C TYR A 92 -3.00 13.66 18.38
N ILE A 93 -2.60 14.20 19.53
CA ILE A 93 -2.49 13.44 20.79
C ILE A 93 -3.87 12.94 21.23
N ILE A 94 -4.87 13.83 21.29
CA ILE A 94 -6.22 13.48 21.74
C ILE A 94 -6.86 12.47 20.77
N SER A 95 -6.74 12.71 19.46
CA SER A 95 -7.23 11.80 18.42
C SER A 95 -6.54 10.44 18.48
N THR A 96 -5.24 10.38 18.78
CA THR A 96 -4.51 9.10 18.99
C THR A 96 -5.02 8.32 20.21
N ILE A 97 -5.34 9.00 21.32
CA ILE A 97 -5.84 8.33 22.53
C ILE A 97 -7.23 7.71 22.29
N LEU A 98 -8.06 8.39 21.50
CA LEU A 98 -9.44 8.01 21.20
C LEU A 98 -9.58 7.20 19.90
N SER A 99 -8.47 6.85 19.24
CA SER A 99 -8.50 6.27 17.90
C SER A 99 -9.01 4.83 17.87
N VAL A 100 -9.41 4.39 16.67
CA VAL A 100 -9.76 2.99 16.37
C VAL A 100 -8.57 2.03 16.56
N SER A 101 -7.34 2.53 16.44
CA SER A 101 -6.10 1.80 16.69
C SER A 101 -5.03 2.73 17.25
N GLN A 102 -4.85 2.70 18.57
CA GLN A 102 -3.88 3.56 19.27
C GLN A 102 -2.44 3.30 18.78
N LYS A 103 -2.11 2.04 18.49
CA LYS A 103 -0.81 1.63 17.94
C LYS A 103 -0.57 2.30 16.59
N ASP A 104 -1.48 2.12 15.63
CA ASP A 104 -1.29 2.66 14.28
C ASP A 104 -1.33 4.19 14.27
N SER A 105 -2.13 4.82 15.14
CA SER A 105 -2.12 6.27 15.29
C SER A 105 -0.82 6.81 15.88
N LEU A 106 -0.20 6.08 16.81
CA LEU A 106 1.03 6.50 17.44
C LEU A 106 2.24 6.38 16.49
N ILE A 107 2.43 5.23 15.84
CA ILE A 107 3.65 4.90 15.08
C ILE A 107 3.43 4.74 13.57
N GLY A 108 2.18 4.67 13.12
CA GLY A 108 1.78 4.46 11.72
C GLY A 108 1.35 3.03 11.46
N VAL A 109 0.52 2.85 10.43
CA VAL A 109 0.21 1.52 9.87
C VAL A 109 1.48 0.94 9.26
N TYR A 110 1.62 -0.38 9.33
CA TYR A 110 2.76 -1.10 8.75
C TYR A 110 2.98 -0.73 7.28
N GLY A 111 4.15 -0.14 6.97
CA GLY A 111 4.49 0.33 5.62
C GLY A 111 4.26 1.83 5.36
N ASP A 112 3.52 2.53 6.22
CA ASP A 112 3.22 3.97 6.05
C ASP A 112 3.36 4.77 7.37
N PRO A 113 4.59 4.98 7.88
CA PRO A 113 4.83 5.67 9.15
C PRO A 113 4.59 7.19 9.11
N ALA A 114 4.57 7.83 7.94
CA ALA A 114 4.71 9.28 7.82
C ALA A 114 3.52 10.12 8.29
N LYS A 115 2.37 9.49 8.58
CA LYS A 115 1.12 10.17 8.96
C LYS A 115 0.80 10.07 10.45
N SER A 116 1.62 9.35 11.20
CA SER A 116 1.43 9.06 12.62
C SER A 116 1.72 10.27 13.52
N LEU A 117 1.28 10.19 14.78
CA LEU A 117 1.65 11.16 15.81
C LEU A 117 3.18 11.27 15.97
N ALA A 118 3.90 10.14 15.96
CA ALA A 118 5.37 10.15 16.05
C ALA A 118 6.00 10.91 14.88
N ALA A 119 5.52 10.71 13.65
CA ALA A 119 6.00 11.44 12.48
C ALA A 119 5.76 12.95 12.61
N VAL A 120 4.55 13.36 12.97
CA VAL A 120 4.19 14.78 13.15
C VAL A 120 5.04 15.42 14.26
N ALA A 121 5.22 14.74 15.40
CA ALA A 121 6.07 15.23 16.48
C ALA A 121 7.52 15.43 16.02
N ILE A 122 8.07 14.51 15.23
CA ILE A 122 9.44 14.63 14.71
C ILE A 122 9.55 15.72 13.64
N PHE A 123 8.55 15.91 12.78
CA PHE A 123 8.51 17.06 11.87
C PHE A 123 8.49 18.39 12.62
N ILE A 124 7.76 18.47 13.74
CA ILE A 124 7.74 19.67 14.61
C ILE A 124 9.11 19.89 15.28
N ILE A 125 9.75 18.84 15.79
CA ILE A 125 11.11 18.93 16.34
C ILE A 125 12.08 19.43 15.27
N PHE A 126 12.01 18.87 14.06
CA PHE A 126 12.85 19.28 12.94
C PHE A 126 12.59 20.73 12.52
N TYR A 127 11.32 21.18 12.53
CA TYR A 127 10.95 22.57 12.29
C TYR A 127 11.66 23.53 13.25
N TYR A 128 11.59 23.27 14.56
CA TYR A 128 12.26 24.09 15.57
C TYR A 128 13.79 24.00 15.46
N LEU A 129 14.32 22.81 15.17
CA LEU A 129 15.74 22.61 14.96
C LEU A 129 16.26 23.48 13.81
N VAL A 130 15.57 23.49 12.66
CA VAL A 130 15.96 24.28 11.49
C VAL A 130 15.87 25.78 11.78
N ILE A 131 14.71 26.29 12.22
CA ILE A 131 14.47 27.74 12.40
C ILE A 131 15.47 28.40 13.36
N ASN A 132 15.81 27.70 14.43
CA ASN A 132 16.70 28.22 15.46
C ASN A 132 18.19 28.11 15.08
N ASN A 133 18.54 27.25 14.11
CA ASN A 133 19.92 27.01 13.73
C ASN A 133 20.26 27.41 12.28
N ILE A 134 19.36 28.08 11.57
CA ILE A 134 19.62 28.55 10.21
C ILE A 134 20.14 30.01 10.18
N ASN A 135 21.03 30.29 9.22
CA ASN A 135 21.58 31.61 8.91
C ASN A 135 21.85 31.74 7.40
N GLN A 136 22.23 32.92 6.92
CA GLN A 136 22.43 33.19 5.49
C GLN A 136 23.36 32.18 4.77
N LYS A 137 24.49 31.82 5.39
CA LYS A 137 25.44 30.84 4.82
C LYS A 137 24.85 29.43 4.81
N ARG A 138 24.18 29.04 5.90
CA ARG A 138 23.54 27.73 6.06
C ARG A 138 22.39 27.57 5.07
N ILE A 139 21.60 28.62 4.80
CA ILE A 139 20.56 28.58 3.75
C ILE A 139 21.15 28.15 2.42
N LYS A 140 22.25 28.79 1.98
CA LYS A 140 22.92 28.43 0.72
C LYS A 140 23.42 26.99 0.74
N LEU A 141 24.01 26.55 1.85
CA LEU A 141 24.49 25.17 2.01
C LEU A 141 23.35 24.14 1.89
N LEU A 142 22.23 24.36 2.60
CA LEU A 142 21.07 23.46 2.55
C LEU A 142 20.43 23.44 1.16
N PHE A 143 20.28 24.61 0.52
CA PHE A 143 19.77 24.72 -0.84
C PHE A 143 20.63 23.95 -1.84
N TRP A 144 21.96 24.13 -1.81
CA TRP A 144 22.86 23.38 -2.70
C TRP A 144 22.93 21.89 -2.36
N GLY A 145 22.76 21.51 -1.10
CA GLY A 145 22.58 20.10 -0.70
C GLY A 145 21.35 19.49 -1.37
N LEU A 146 20.21 20.16 -1.31
CA LEU A 146 18.98 19.69 -1.96
C LEU A 146 19.12 19.63 -3.49
N VAL A 147 19.70 20.66 -4.12
CA VAL A 147 19.98 20.69 -5.57
C VAL A 147 20.92 19.55 -5.98
N GLY A 148 21.97 19.30 -5.20
CA GLY A 148 22.90 18.19 -5.44
C GLY A 148 22.22 16.82 -5.31
N SER A 149 21.38 16.66 -4.29
CA SER A 149 20.56 15.46 -4.11
C SER A 149 19.62 15.22 -5.30
N THR A 150 18.93 16.27 -5.78
CA THR A 150 18.08 16.19 -6.96
C THR A 150 18.88 15.82 -8.20
N ALA A 151 20.04 16.42 -8.43
CA ALA A 151 20.90 16.09 -9.57
C ALA A 151 21.31 14.61 -9.58
N LEU A 152 21.74 14.08 -8.44
CA LEU A 152 22.08 12.66 -8.31
C LEU A 152 20.86 11.74 -8.53
N THR A 153 19.70 12.13 -8.02
CA THR A 153 18.44 11.38 -8.22
C THR A 153 18.05 11.35 -9.70
N VAL A 154 18.15 12.47 -10.42
CA VAL A 154 17.85 12.56 -11.86
C VAL A 154 18.79 11.66 -12.66
N ILE A 155 20.10 11.76 -12.40
CA ILE A 155 21.11 10.97 -13.12
C ILE A 155 20.89 9.48 -12.88
N TYR A 156 20.70 9.06 -11.63
CA TYR A 156 20.46 7.67 -11.28
C TYR A 156 19.18 7.14 -11.92
N SER A 157 18.07 7.88 -11.80
CA SER A 157 16.77 7.47 -12.34
C SER A 157 16.79 7.37 -13.87
N LEU A 158 17.49 8.28 -14.55
CA LEU A 158 17.65 8.19 -16.00
C LEU A 158 18.43 6.93 -16.41
N LEU A 159 19.56 6.65 -15.75
CA LEU A 159 20.35 5.46 -16.06
C LEU A 159 19.55 4.18 -15.82
N GLN A 160 18.74 4.17 -14.77
CA GLN A 160 17.83 3.07 -14.45
C GLN A 160 16.75 2.85 -15.52
N LEU A 161 16.09 3.92 -15.99
CA LEU A 161 15.09 3.86 -17.05
C LEU A 161 15.70 3.45 -18.41
N LEU A 162 16.99 3.73 -18.63
CA LEU A 162 17.75 3.29 -19.80
C LEU A 162 18.31 1.87 -19.67
N GLY A 163 17.98 1.13 -18.60
CA GLY A 163 18.45 -0.24 -18.35
C GLY A 163 19.92 -0.34 -17.92
N LYS A 164 20.56 0.77 -17.56
CA LYS A 164 21.95 0.80 -17.06
C LYS A 164 21.97 0.72 -15.55
N HIS A 165 21.97 -0.50 -15.02
CA HIS A 165 21.99 -0.77 -13.58
C HIS A 165 23.41 -0.62 -13.01
N ILE A 166 23.68 0.49 -12.33
CA ILE A 166 25.01 0.83 -11.80
C ILE A 166 25.29 0.13 -10.46
N LEU A 167 24.25 -0.12 -9.66
CA LEU A 167 24.40 -0.66 -8.31
C LEU A 167 24.47 -2.19 -8.33
N PRO A 168 25.38 -2.81 -7.56
CA PRO A 168 25.56 -4.25 -7.50
C PRO A 168 24.53 -4.94 -6.58
N LEU A 169 23.27 -4.52 -6.63
CA LEU A 169 22.18 -5.01 -5.78
C LEU A 169 21.04 -5.55 -6.64
N ASP A 170 20.66 -6.81 -6.48
CA ASP A 170 19.70 -7.48 -7.38
C ASP A 170 18.33 -6.79 -7.43
N PHE A 171 17.82 -6.32 -6.28
CA PHE A 171 16.53 -5.62 -6.24
C PHE A 171 16.55 -4.28 -7.00
N THR A 172 17.73 -3.70 -7.24
CA THR A 172 17.87 -2.45 -8.01
C THR A 172 17.90 -2.68 -9.52
N ARG A 173 17.84 -3.93 -10.00
CA ARG A 173 17.83 -4.25 -11.43
C ARG A 173 16.45 -4.12 -12.09
N ALA A 174 15.39 -3.92 -11.31
CA ALA A 174 14.07 -3.66 -11.88
C ALA A 174 14.02 -2.25 -12.51
N ILE A 175 13.63 -2.13 -13.80
CA ILE A 175 13.61 -0.84 -14.52
C ILE A 175 12.78 0.24 -13.80
N SER A 176 11.71 -0.16 -13.10
CA SER A 176 10.85 0.73 -12.31
C SER A 176 11.46 1.19 -10.98
N PHE A 177 12.54 0.55 -10.53
CA PHE A 177 13.22 0.91 -9.28
C PHE A 177 13.68 2.37 -9.32
N ASN A 178 13.48 3.10 -8.23
CA ASN A 178 14.02 4.44 -8.08
C ASN A 178 14.12 4.80 -6.59
N PRO A 179 14.95 5.79 -6.21
CA PRO A 179 15.15 6.13 -4.81
C PRO A 179 13.86 6.62 -4.13
N LEU A 180 12.86 7.13 -4.84
CA LEU A 180 11.59 7.61 -4.26
C LEU A 180 10.59 6.47 -4.01
N GLY A 181 10.81 5.31 -4.64
CA GLY A 181 10.08 4.05 -4.45
C GLY A 181 9.00 3.77 -5.49
N THR A 182 8.37 4.81 -6.07
CA THR A 182 7.33 4.67 -7.10
C THR A 182 7.59 5.62 -8.26
N ALA A 183 7.06 5.33 -9.45
CA ALA A 183 7.19 6.19 -10.60
C ALA A 183 6.45 7.52 -10.37
N SER A 184 5.24 7.48 -9.78
CA SER A 184 4.52 8.71 -9.40
C SER A 184 5.29 9.53 -8.35
N GLY A 185 5.93 8.87 -7.37
CA GLY A 185 6.75 9.56 -6.38
C GLY A 185 7.94 10.27 -7.02
N LEU A 186 8.62 9.61 -7.97
CA LEU A 186 9.72 10.21 -8.72
C LEU A 186 9.25 11.43 -9.54
N THR A 187 8.16 11.33 -10.29
CA THR A 187 7.66 12.47 -11.08
C THR A 187 7.24 13.64 -10.19
N MET A 188 6.55 13.37 -9.08
CA MET A 188 6.22 14.39 -8.08
C MET A 188 7.47 15.09 -7.54
N TYR A 189 8.49 14.33 -7.13
CA TYR A 189 9.74 14.89 -6.62
C TYR A 189 10.46 15.79 -7.64
N LEU A 190 10.55 15.35 -8.89
CA LEU A 190 11.18 16.12 -9.96
C LEU A 190 10.41 17.41 -10.27
N VAL A 191 9.09 17.34 -10.31
CA VAL A 191 8.22 18.51 -10.52
C VAL A 191 8.34 19.50 -9.36
N ILE A 192 8.34 19.03 -8.11
CA ILE A 192 8.56 19.85 -6.90
C ILE A 192 9.96 20.49 -6.93
N SER A 193 10.98 19.78 -7.40
CA SER A 193 12.37 20.25 -7.40
C SER A 193 12.72 21.16 -8.58
N LEU A 194 11.92 21.19 -9.65
CA LEU A 194 12.22 21.93 -10.87
C LEU A 194 12.42 23.44 -10.64
N PRO A 195 11.59 24.15 -9.84
CA PRO A 195 11.84 25.55 -9.48
C PRO A 195 13.20 25.77 -8.79
N LEU A 196 13.63 24.81 -7.97
CA LEU A 196 14.93 24.85 -7.29
C LEU A 196 16.08 24.79 -8.28
N LEU A 197 16.02 23.85 -9.24
CA LEU A 197 17.04 23.70 -10.29
C LEU A 197 17.12 24.95 -11.19
N VAL A 198 15.97 25.47 -11.60
CA VAL A 198 15.86 26.67 -12.45
C VAL A 198 16.49 27.88 -11.77
N ILE A 199 16.15 28.14 -10.50
CA ILE A 199 16.75 29.25 -9.75
C ILE A 199 18.24 29.01 -9.47
N ALA A 200 18.64 27.77 -9.15
CA ALA A 200 20.04 27.44 -8.92
C ALA A 200 20.91 27.80 -10.13
N LEU A 201 20.42 27.55 -11.35
CA LEU A 201 21.11 27.93 -12.59
C LEU A 201 20.99 29.44 -12.89
N ALA A 202 19.79 29.98 -12.86
CA ALA A 202 19.51 31.37 -13.24
C ALA A 202 20.16 32.40 -12.31
N GLN A 203 20.38 32.03 -11.05
CA GLN A 203 20.89 32.93 -10.02
C GLN A 203 22.19 32.44 -9.37
N ILE A 204 22.93 31.57 -10.06
CA ILE A 204 24.20 31.04 -9.56
C ILE A 204 25.20 32.13 -9.18
N GLY A 205 25.17 33.29 -9.85
CA GLY A 205 26.05 34.43 -9.55
C GLY A 205 25.83 35.06 -8.18
N GLU A 206 24.62 34.96 -7.63
CA GLU A 206 24.28 35.52 -6.30
C GLU A 206 24.27 34.42 -5.22
N ILE A 207 23.97 33.18 -5.60
CA ILE A 207 23.71 32.07 -4.68
C ILE A 207 24.95 31.17 -4.46
N HIS A 208 26.06 31.38 -5.18
CA HIS A 208 27.24 30.50 -5.05
C HIS A 208 27.87 30.53 -3.64
N LEU A 209 28.51 29.41 -3.26
CA LEU A 209 29.21 29.24 -1.97
C LEU A 209 30.60 29.91 -1.95
N GLY A 210 30.73 31.10 -2.55
CA GLY A 210 32.00 31.85 -2.59
C GLY A 210 33.02 31.42 -3.67
N LEU A 211 32.60 30.64 -4.68
CA LEU A 211 33.44 30.31 -5.84
C LEU A 211 33.81 31.55 -6.65
N LYS A 212 35.11 31.91 -6.68
CA LYS A 212 35.64 33.04 -7.48
C LYS A 212 36.15 32.63 -8.87
N ASN A 213 36.36 31.33 -9.11
CA ASN A 213 36.90 30.83 -10.36
C ASN A 213 35.83 30.83 -11.48
N LYS A 214 36.03 31.65 -12.52
CA LYS A 214 35.12 31.76 -13.67
C LYS A 214 34.94 30.43 -14.42
N ALA A 215 35.99 29.63 -14.57
CA ALA A 215 35.91 28.35 -15.27
C ALA A 215 35.02 27.35 -14.51
N ALA A 216 35.18 27.26 -13.19
CA ALA A 216 34.35 26.40 -12.35
C ALA A 216 32.86 26.79 -12.41
N LEU A 217 32.56 28.09 -12.42
CA LEU A 217 31.19 28.59 -12.57
C LEU A 217 30.56 28.21 -13.93
N ILE A 218 31.34 28.23 -15.02
CA ILE A 218 30.87 27.78 -16.34
C ILE A 218 30.53 26.29 -16.31
N VAL A 219 31.40 25.46 -15.72
CA VAL A 219 31.15 24.02 -15.59
C VAL A 219 29.89 23.75 -14.78
N ILE A 220 29.72 24.41 -13.62
CA ILE A 220 28.52 24.21 -12.79
C ILE A 220 27.26 24.66 -13.52
N ARG A 221 27.31 25.78 -14.28
CA ARG A 221 26.18 26.21 -15.12
C ARG A 221 25.82 25.15 -16.16
N ALA A 222 26.83 24.58 -16.84
CA ALA A 222 26.60 23.53 -17.84
C ALA A 222 26.00 22.27 -17.19
N VAL A 223 26.50 21.84 -16.04
CA VAL A 223 25.98 20.69 -15.30
C VAL A 223 24.54 20.92 -14.86
N LEU A 224 24.21 22.08 -14.28
CA LEU A 224 22.83 22.38 -13.86
C LEU A 224 21.88 22.49 -15.06
N GLY A 225 22.33 23.09 -16.17
CA GLY A 225 21.57 23.11 -17.42
C GLY A 225 21.28 21.71 -17.93
N ALA A 226 22.28 20.83 -17.93
CA ALA A 226 22.10 19.43 -18.27
C ALA A 226 21.11 18.75 -17.31
N VAL A 227 21.24 18.92 -15.99
CA VAL A 227 20.32 18.33 -15.00
C VAL A 227 18.87 18.77 -15.22
N ILE A 228 18.62 20.04 -15.57
CA ILE A 228 17.26 20.50 -15.92
C ILE A 228 16.73 19.76 -17.15
N LEU A 229 17.53 19.67 -18.22
CA LEU A 229 17.14 18.97 -19.44
C LEU A 229 16.91 17.47 -19.19
N LEU A 230 17.79 16.82 -18.42
CA LEU A 230 17.64 15.41 -18.03
C LEU A 230 16.41 15.20 -17.17
N SER A 231 16.10 16.12 -16.25
CA SER A 231 14.87 16.06 -15.44
C SER A 231 13.63 16.12 -16.32
N LEU A 232 13.60 17.03 -17.31
CA LEU A 232 12.48 17.16 -18.25
C LEU A 232 12.39 15.92 -19.16
N PHE A 233 13.52 15.34 -19.54
CA PHE A 233 13.55 14.08 -20.29
C PHE A 233 12.99 12.91 -19.47
N VAL A 234 13.39 12.75 -18.20
CA VAL A 234 12.84 11.72 -17.31
C VAL A 234 11.32 11.91 -17.11
N LEU A 235 10.85 13.14 -16.91
CA LEU A 235 9.42 13.42 -16.82
C LEU A 235 8.65 13.03 -18.09
N THR A 236 9.29 13.16 -19.26
CA THR A 236 8.72 12.75 -20.53
C THR A 236 8.72 11.23 -20.72
N LEU A 237 9.78 10.52 -20.28
CA LEU A 237 9.79 9.05 -20.25
C LEU A 237 8.70 8.48 -19.34
N LEU A 238 8.40 9.19 -18.25
CA LEU A 238 7.36 8.84 -17.29
C LEU A 238 6.04 9.57 -17.54
N ASN A 239 5.73 9.94 -18.79
CA ASN A 239 4.58 10.78 -19.11
C ASN A 239 3.25 10.27 -18.53
N GLY A 240 3.04 8.95 -18.47
CA GLY A 240 1.84 8.34 -17.87
C GLY A 240 1.66 8.63 -16.37
N PHE A 241 2.74 9.02 -15.66
CA PHE A 241 2.75 9.38 -14.24
C PHE A 241 2.98 10.88 -14.00
N THR A 242 3.27 11.67 -15.03
CA THR A 242 3.65 13.09 -14.90
C THR A 242 2.44 14.00 -14.95
N PHE A 243 2.27 14.83 -13.92
CA PHE A 243 1.25 15.89 -13.91
C PHE A 243 1.83 17.25 -14.33
N TRP A 244 1.96 17.46 -15.65
CA TRP A 244 2.51 18.68 -16.26
C TRP A 244 1.95 20.01 -15.75
N PRO A 245 0.63 20.15 -15.47
CA PRO A 245 0.09 21.42 -14.97
C PRO A 245 0.76 21.90 -13.68
N ALA A 246 1.11 21.00 -12.75
CA ALA A 246 1.78 21.39 -11.51
C ALA A 246 3.20 21.93 -11.75
N ALA A 247 3.93 21.36 -12.74
CA ALA A 247 5.25 21.85 -13.14
C ALA A 247 5.17 23.24 -13.76
N ILE A 248 4.17 23.46 -14.63
CA ILE A 248 3.92 24.75 -15.27
C ILE A 248 3.60 25.81 -14.20
N VAL A 249 2.67 25.51 -13.27
CA VAL A 249 2.33 26.45 -12.18
C VAL A 249 3.56 26.82 -11.35
N GLY A 250 4.40 25.85 -11.00
CA GLY A 250 5.66 26.12 -10.29
C GLY A 250 6.54 27.14 -11.03
N ILE A 251 6.80 26.92 -12.32
CA ILE A 251 7.64 27.84 -13.11
C ILE A 251 6.95 29.18 -13.38
N VAL A 252 5.63 29.21 -13.55
CA VAL A 252 4.86 30.46 -13.69
C VAL A 252 5.02 31.35 -12.46
N ILE A 253 4.98 30.78 -11.25
CA ILE A 253 5.22 31.54 -10.02
C ILE A 253 6.63 32.13 -10.03
N VAL A 254 7.64 31.36 -10.41
CA VAL A 254 9.02 31.86 -10.55
C VAL A 254 9.06 33.04 -11.55
N LEU A 255 8.49 32.87 -12.74
CA LEU A 255 8.44 33.92 -13.77
C LEU A 255 7.71 35.18 -13.30
N MET A 256 6.58 35.04 -12.62
CA MET A 256 5.78 36.16 -12.12
C MET A 256 6.61 37.09 -11.21
N PHE A 257 7.39 36.54 -10.29
CA PHE A 257 8.25 37.32 -9.38
C PHE A 257 9.49 37.91 -10.06
N LEU A 258 10.03 37.24 -11.07
CA LEU A 258 11.18 37.74 -11.85
C LEU A 258 10.77 38.85 -12.82
N LEU A 259 9.66 38.69 -13.54
CA LEU A 259 9.15 39.66 -14.52
C LEU A 259 8.58 40.91 -13.85
N SER A 260 7.99 40.78 -12.66
CA SER A 260 7.57 41.92 -11.83
C SER A 260 8.75 42.68 -11.22
N LYS A 261 10.00 42.24 -11.43
CA LYS A 261 11.23 42.83 -10.89
C LYS A 261 11.27 42.94 -9.36
N ILE A 262 10.43 42.16 -8.67
CA ILE A 262 10.50 42.01 -7.21
C ILE A 262 11.89 41.44 -6.86
N ILE A 263 12.26 40.34 -7.53
CA ILE A 263 13.61 39.78 -7.50
C ILE A 263 14.36 40.23 -8.76
N LYS A 264 15.55 40.80 -8.56
CA LYS A 264 16.40 41.24 -9.67
C LYS A 264 16.99 40.02 -10.38
N ILE A 265 17.05 40.10 -11.70
CA ILE A 265 17.70 39.12 -12.55
C ILE A 265 18.22 39.82 -13.80
N THR A 266 19.35 39.37 -14.34
CA THR A 266 19.87 39.90 -15.61
C THR A 266 19.04 39.36 -16.78
N SER A 267 18.91 40.14 -17.85
CA SER A 267 18.15 39.73 -19.05
C SER A 267 18.66 38.40 -19.63
N SER A 268 19.98 38.16 -19.56
CA SER A 268 20.60 36.90 -20.00
C SER A 268 20.14 35.68 -19.18
N ASN A 269 19.94 35.84 -17.87
CA ASN A 269 19.58 34.72 -16.99
C ASN A 269 18.06 34.49 -16.96
N LEU A 270 17.26 35.50 -17.32
CA LEU A 270 15.80 35.36 -17.45
C LEU A 270 15.39 34.37 -18.55
N VAL A 271 16.26 34.11 -19.52
CA VAL A 271 16.03 33.12 -20.58
C VAL A 271 15.83 31.71 -20.02
N ILE A 272 16.47 31.35 -18.89
CA ILE A 272 16.41 30.00 -18.32
C ILE A 272 14.98 29.62 -17.86
N PRO A 273 14.31 30.38 -16.96
CA PRO A 273 12.94 30.08 -16.58
C PRO A 273 11.95 30.22 -17.74
N ILE A 274 12.18 31.14 -18.70
CA ILE A 274 11.33 31.28 -19.90
C ILE A 274 11.45 30.02 -20.78
N ALA A 275 12.66 29.58 -21.08
CA ALA A 275 12.90 28.39 -21.90
C ALA A 275 12.35 27.13 -21.21
N THR A 276 12.51 27.01 -19.89
CA THR A 276 11.93 25.89 -19.13
C THR A 276 10.41 25.91 -19.21
N PHE A 277 9.77 27.07 -19.04
CA PHE A 277 8.32 27.23 -19.19
C PHE A 277 7.85 26.86 -20.59
N LEU A 278 8.50 27.37 -21.64
CA LEU A 278 8.15 27.05 -23.03
C LEU A 278 8.31 25.55 -23.31
N LEU A 279 9.37 24.92 -22.82
CA LEU A 279 9.54 23.47 -22.96
C LEU A 279 8.42 22.70 -22.26
N LEU A 280 8.04 23.08 -21.04
CA LEU A 280 6.92 22.45 -20.33
C LEU A 280 5.60 22.59 -21.09
N ILE A 281 5.34 23.75 -21.72
CA ILE A 281 4.15 23.96 -22.56
C ILE A 281 4.21 23.08 -23.81
N ILE A 282 5.37 23.01 -24.47
CA ILE A 282 5.56 22.12 -25.63
C ILE A 282 5.29 20.66 -25.24
N LEU A 283 5.86 20.19 -24.13
CA LEU A 283 5.67 18.82 -23.65
C LEU A 283 4.20 18.54 -23.27
N LEU A 284 3.52 19.49 -22.64
CA LEU A 284 2.08 19.38 -22.37
C LEU A 284 1.24 19.28 -23.66
N VAL A 285 1.52 20.14 -24.66
CA VAL A 285 0.77 20.19 -25.91
C VAL A 285 1.02 18.97 -26.79
N LEU A 286 2.26 18.48 -26.84
CA LEU A 286 2.59 17.24 -27.54
C LEU A 286 1.90 16.02 -26.91
N GLY A 287 1.53 16.10 -25.62
CA GLY A 287 0.69 15.11 -24.94
C GLY A 287 1.39 13.77 -24.75
N ASN A 288 0.68 12.68 -25.03
CA ASN A 288 1.14 11.30 -24.74
C ASN A 288 1.93 10.68 -25.90
N PHE A 289 3.01 11.33 -26.31
CA PHE A 289 3.92 10.77 -27.31
C PHE A 289 4.92 9.85 -26.62
N ASN A 290 4.90 8.57 -27.01
CA ASN A 290 5.76 7.57 -26.41
C ASN A 290 7.13 7.57 -27.08
N ILE A 291 8.13 8.21 -26.46
CA ILE A 291 9.51 8.22 -26.96
C ILE A 291 10.13 6.82 -26.89
N MET A 292 9.77 6.04 -25.87
CA MET A 292 10.33 4.73 -25.58
C MET A 292 9.31 3.89 -24.82
N SER A 293 8.99 2.69 -25.32
CA SER A 293 8.09 1.75 -24.66
C SER A 293 8.73 1.17 -23.39
N LEU A 294 8.48 1.79 -22.24
CA LEU A 294 8.89 1.27 -20.94
C LEU A 294 7.77 0.41 -20.35
N ASN A 295 8.05 -0.87 -20.08
CA ASN A 295 7.13 -1.76 -19.37
C ASN A 295 7.17 -1.44 -17.87
N LEU A 296 6.45 -0.40 -17.46
CA LEU A 296 6.34 0.02 -16.07
C LEU A 296 5.08 -0.59 -15.42
N PRO A 297 5.14 -1.00 -14.14
CA PRO A 297 3.97 -1.43 -13.40
C PRO A 297 2.90 -0.33 -13.36
N THR A 298 1.63 -0.71 -13.46
CA THR A 298 0.52 0.22 -13.27
C THR A 298 0.39 0.57 -11.79
N GLU A 299 0.36 1.87 -11.49
CA GLU A 299 0.07 2.36 -10.14
C GLU A 299 -1.41 2.70 -10.04
N VAL A 300 -2.08 2.14 -9.04
CA VAL A 300 -3.50 2.34 -8.81
C VAL A 300 -3.69 3.16 -7.54
N SER A 301 -4.61 4.11 -7.57
CA SER A 301 -4.95 4.95 -6.42
C SER A 301 -6.45 5.08 -6.30
N LEU A 302 -6.90 5.38 -5.09
CA LEU A 302 -8.32 5.59 -4.83
C LEU A 302 -8.83 6.81 -5.60
N SER A 303 -10.04 6.74 -6.16
CA SER A 303 -10.62 7.88 -6.86
C SER A 303 -10.94 9.04 -5.91
N ARG A 304 -10.93 10.28 -6.42
CA ARG A 304 -11.33 11.47 -5.64
C ARG A 304 -12.77 11.42 -5.14
N ARG A 305 -13.68 10.89 -5.96
CA ARG A 305 -15.08 10.73 -5.57
C ARG A 305 -15.21 9.76 -4.39
N THR A 306 -14.54 8.61 -4.46
CA THR A 306 -14.55 7.61 -3.37
C THR A 306 -13.86 8.13 -2.12
N SER A 307 -12.69 8.78 -2.27
CA SER A 307 -11.95 9.38 -1.16
C SER A 307 -12.79 10.43 -0.42
N TRP A 308 -13.49 11.30 -1.17
CA TRP A 308 -14.40 12.27 -0.57
C TRP A 308 -15.59 11.61 0.13
N ALA A 309 -16.19 10.57 -0.46
CA ALA A 309 -17.30 9.86 0.15
C ALA A 309 -16.91 9.24 1.50
N ILE A 310 -15.72 8.63 1.58
CA ILE A 310 -15.17 8.06 2.81
C ILE A 310 -14.86 9.16 3.82
N ALA A 311 -14.16 10.22 3.42
CA ALA A 311 -13.84 11.33 4.33
C ALA A 311 -15.11 11.99 4.89
N LYS A 312 -16.14 12.17 4.05
CA LYS A 312 -17.44 12.68 4.47
C LYS A 312 -18.13 11.74 5.46
N ALA A 313 -18.14 10.43 5.19
CA ALA A 313 -18.75 9.45 6.09
C ALA A 313 -18.05 9.38 7.45
N SER A 314 -16.71 9.45 7.45
CA SER A 314 -15.90 9.50 8.67
C SER A 314 -16.18 10.79 9.47
N LEU A 315 -16.19 11.96 8.81
CA LEU A 315 -16.57 13.23 9.45
C LEU A 315 -18.00 13.25 10.01
N MET A 316 -18.93 12.51 9.41
CA MET A 316 -20.29 12.40 9.95
C MET A 316 -20.33 11.54 11.22
N GLN A 317 -19.39 10.60 11.38
CA GLN A 317 -19.29 9.73 12.54
C GLN A 317 -18.54 10.39 13.70
N ASP A 318 -17.37 10.97 13.43
CA ASP A 318 -16.60 11.78 14.38
C ASP A 318 -16.18 13.11 13.72
N PRO A 319 -16.99 14.17 13.86
CA PRO A 319 -16.74 15.45 13.20
C PRO A 319 -15.48 16.17 13.67
N PHE A 320 -15.02 15.90 14.89
CA PHE A 320 -13.99 16.72 15.53
C PHE A 320 -12.61 16.06 15.48
N LEU A 321 -12.53 14.78 15.82
CA LEU A 321 -11.27 14.07 16.03
C LEU A 321 -11.00 12.98 14.99
N GLY A 322 -12.00 12.58 14.20
CA GLY A 322 -11.86 11.54 13.18
C GLY A 322 -11.56 10.16 13.77
N SER A 323 -11.05 9.25 12.94
CA SER A 323 -10.77 7.87 13.35
C SER A 323 -9.44 7.67 14.10
N GLY A 324 -8.56 8.66 14.09
CA GLY A 324 -7.18 8.61 14.56
C GLY A 324 -6.16 8.97 13.46
N PRO A 325 -4.99 9.53 13.77
CA PRO A 325 -3.92 9.68 12.77
C PRO A 325 -3.59 8.34 12.09
N ALA A 326 -3.26 8.36 10.80
CA ALA A 326 -2.86 7.19 10.01
C ALA A 326 -3.88 6.03 9.92
N THR A 327 -5.15 6.20 10.34
CA THR A 327 -6.16 5.12 10.34
C THR A 327 -7.10 5.13 9.13
N PHE A 328 -6.72 5.77 8.02
CA PHE A 328 -7.58 5.84 6.83
C PHE A 328 -8.00 4.46 6.29
N VAL A 329 -7.15 3.43 6.42
CA VAL A 329 -7.50 2.06 6.01
C VAL A 329 -8.75 1.53 6.74
N TYR A 330 -8.95 1.92 8.01
CA TYR A 330 -10.12 1.54 8.81
C TYR A 330 -11.38 2.27 8.33
N ASP A 331 -11.24 3.56 8.00
CA ASP A 331 -12.33 4.34 7.39
C ASP A 331 -12.70 3.80 6.01
N PHE A 332 -11.70 3.42 5.21
CA PHE A 332 -11.89 2.86 3.89
C PHE A 332 -12.72 1.56 3.96
N VAL A 333 -12.32 0.58 4.76
CA VAL A 333 -13.04 -0.70 4.83
C VAL A 333 -14.48 -0.52 5.34
N LYS A 334 -14.68 0.38 6.30
CA LYS A 334 -15.99 0.63 6.89
C LYS A 334 -16.94 1.37 5.96
N TYR A 335 -16.43 2.35 5.20
CA TYR A 335 -17.25 3.29 4.43
C TYR A 335 -17.15 3.13 2.90
N LYS A 336 -16.37 2.18 2.36
CA LYS A 336 -16.36 1.90 0.92
C LYS A 336 -17.78 1.56 0.46
N GLY A 337 -18.27 2.25 -0.57
CA GLY A 337 -19.63 2.03 -1.09
C GLY A 337 -19.76 0.71 -1.86
N GLU A 338 -21.00 0.21 -2.02
CA GLU A 338 -21.28 -0.99 -2.81
C GLU A 338 -20.84 -0.84 -4.28
N ASP A 339 -20.93 0.38 -4.84
CA ASP A 339 -20.40 0.70 -6.18
C ASP A 339 -18.91 0.34 -6.35
N PHE A 340 -18.13 0.39 -5.26
CA PHE A 340 -16.71 0.03 -5.30
C PHE A 340 -16.52 -1.47 -5.59
N ASN A 341 -17.48 -2.32 -5.20
CA ASN A 341 -17.40 -3.75 -5.42
C ASN A 341 -17.54 -4.16 -6.89
N ALA A 342 -18.12 -3.29 -7.72
CA ALA A 342 -18.19 -3.49 -9.17
C ALA A 342 -16.84 -3.25 -9.88
N LEU A 343 -15.85 -2.66 -9.19
CA LEU A 343 -14.53 -2.39 -9.78
C LEU A 343 -13.64 -3.64 -9.75
N PRO A 344 -12.67 -3.78 -10.67
CA PRO A 344 -11.72 -4.90 -10.66
C PRO A 344 -10.89 -5.04 -9.38
N LEU A 345 -10.68 -3.93 -8.66
CA LEU A 345 -9.86 -3.86 -7.44
C LEU A 345 -10.69 -3.91 -6.15
N TRP A 346 -11.91 -4.45 -6.19
CA TRP A 346 -12.83 -4.48 -5.04
C TRP A 346 -12.26 -5.14 -3.77
N ASN A 347 -11.33 -6.08 -3.96
CA ASN A 347 -10.64 -6.84 -2.92
C ASN A 347 -9.40 -6.13 -2.37
N VAL A 348 -9.00 -4.98 -2.93
CA VAL A 348 -7.88 -4.18 -2.44
C VAL A 348 -8.36 -3.23 -1.35
N ARG A 349 -7.64 -3.21 -0.22
CA ARG A 349 -7.86 -2.28 0.88
C ARG A 349 -6.89 -1.10 0.72
N PHE A 350 -7.41 0.06 0.33
CA PHE A 350 -6.60 1.27 0.17
C PHE A 350 -6.35 1.91 1.54
N ASP A 351 -5.08 2.22 1.82
CA ASP A 351 -4.59 2.92 3.01
C ASP A 351 -4.36 4.42 2.78
N ASN A 352 -4.63 4.88 1.54
CA ASN A 352 -4.37 6.23 1.08
C ASN A 352 -5.55 6.79 0.25
N PRO A 353 -6.10 7.96 0.59
CA PRO A 353 -7.01 8.70 -0.27
C PRO A 353 -6.26 9.44 -1.37
N SER A 354 -6.98 9.85 -2.41
CA SER A 354 -6.50 10.85 -3.35
C SER A 354 -6.61 12.24 -2.76
N GLY A 355 -5.54 12.70 -2.11
CA GLY A 355 -5.44 14.03 -1.50
C GLY A 355 -5.35 13.98 0.01
N TYR A 356 -4.35 14.65 0.54
CA TYR A 356 -4.01 14.72 1.96
C TYR A 356 -5.07 15.47 2.80
N LEU A 357 -5.87 16.37 2.21
CA LEU A 357 -6.98 16.98 2.96
C LEU A 357 -8.10 15.96 3.26
N PHE A 358 -8.34 15.00 2.38
CA PHE A 358 -9.30 13.93 2.65
C PHE A 358 -8.78 12.97 3.73
N GLU A 359 -7.47 12.71 3.73
CA GLU A 359 -6.79 12.01 4.81
C GLU A 359 -7.05 12.71 6.15
N LEU A 360 -6.68 14.00 6.25
CA LEU A 360 -6.82 14.75 7.50
C LEU A 360 -8.26 14.84 7.98
N ALA A 361 -9.21 15.07 7.06
CA ALA A 361 -10.62 15.12 7.37
C ALA A 361 -11.15 13.80 7.94
N ALA A 362 -10.74 12.65 7.38
CA ALA A 362 -11.16 11.33 7.86
C ALA A 362 -10.47 10.94 9.18
N THR A 363 -9.16 11.19 9.27
CA THR A 363 -8.30 10.64 10.32
C THR A 363 -8.22 11.52 11.57
N VAL A 364 -8.09 12.84 11.41
CA VAL A 364 -7.96 13.78 12.54
C VAL A 364 -9.14 14.75 12.66
N GLY A 365 -10.22 14.46 11.92
CA GLY A 365 -11.47 15.19 11.95
C GLY A 365 -11.37 16.64 11.45
N GLY A 366 -12.47 17.38 11.63
CA GLY A 366 -12.57 18.77 11.21
C GLY A 366 -11.61 19.69 11.96
N LEU A 367 -11.34 19.44 13.25
CA LEU A 367 -10.41 20.26 14.03
C LEU A 367 -8.97 20.11 13.54
N GLY A 368 -8.53 18.86 13.31
CA GLY A 368 -7.18 18.58 12.82
C GLY A 368 -6.98 19.09 11.39
N ALA A 369 -7.95 18.86 10.51
CA ALA A 369 -7.93 19.37 9.15
C ALA A 369 -7.88 20.91 9.11
N LEU A 370 -8.73 21.59 9.91
CA LEU A 370 -8.73 23.04 9.99
C LEU A 370 -7.41 23.59 10.56
N ALA A 371 -6.86 22.98 11.61
CA ALA A 371 -5.58 23.38 12.19
C ALA A 371 -4.44 23.27 11.17
N ALA A 372 -4.39 22.18 10.39
CA ALA A 372 -3.41 22.00 9.32
C ALA A 372 -3.57 23.05 8.20
N VAL A 373 -4.81 23.38 7.81
CA VAL A 373 -5.10 24.44 6.83
C VAL A 373 -4.66 25.81 7.36
N VAL A 374 -4.92 26.12 8.62
CA VAL A 374 -4.48 27.39 9.25
C VAL A 374 -2.95 27.49 9.25
N ILE A 375 -2.24 26.43 9.65
CA ILE A 375 -0.77 26.36 9.58
C ILE A 375 -0.28 26.62 8.16
N LEU A 376 -0.88 25.95 7.17
CA LEU A 376 -0.52 26.10 5.77
C LEU A 376 -0.71 27.54 5.28
N LEU A 377 -1.87 28.16 5.57
CA LEU A 377 -2.16 29.54 5.16
C LEU A 377 -1.21 30.55 5.82
N ILE A 378 -0.89 30.37 7.10
CA ILE A 378 0.09 31.21 7.80
C ILE A 378 1.48 31.04 7.18
N ALA A 379 1.91 29.80 6.94
CA ALA A 379 3.21 29.50 6.34
C ALA A 379 3.34 30.12 4.94
N LEU A 380 2.32 29.97 4.09
CA LEU A 380 2.28 30.58 2.75
C LEU A 380 2.28 32.11 2.83
N SER A 381 1.50 32.68 3.75
CA SER A 381 1.43 34.12 3.96
C SER A 381 2.79 34.70 4.37
N ILE A 382 3.49 34.07 5.33
CA ILE A 382 4.83 34.51 5.76
C ILE A 382 5.82 34.46 4.58
N CYS A 383 5.84 33.38 3.82
CA CYS A 383 6.72 33.26 2.65
C CYS A 383 6.42 34.34 1.60
N PHE A 384 5.15 34.52 1.25
CA PHE A 384 4.70 35.51 0.26
C PHE A 384 4.99 36.95 0.69
N LEU A 385 4.65 37.31 1.92
CA LEU A 385 4.91 38.64 2.47
C LEU A 385 6.40 38.96 2.51
N THR A 386 7.23 37.97 2.87
CA THR A 386 8.68 38.14 2.86
C THR A 386 9.20 38.41 1.45
N LEU A 387 8.71 37.67 0.44
CA LEU A 387 9.11 37.89 -0.96
C LEU A 387 8.82 39.31 -1.46
N ILE A 388 7.72 39.91 -1.02
CA ILE A 388 7.29 41.24 -1.50
C ILE A 388 7.90 42.37 -0.67
N LYS A 389 7.98 42.22 0.66
CA LYS A 389 8.30 43.31 1.59
C LYS A 389 9.76 43.33 2.05
N ALA A 390 10.47 42.21 1.99
CA ALA A 390 11.82 42.15 2.56
C ALA A 390 12.83 42.95 1.73
N GLN A 391 13.83 43.51 2.42
CA GLN A 391 14.97 44.14 1.77
C GLN A 391 15.73 43.12 0.92
N ARG A 392 16.19 43.59 -0.25
CA ARG A 392 16.88 42.74 -1.23
C ARG A 392 18.11 42.09 -0.63
N ASN A 393 18.17 40.76 -0.72
CA ASN A 393 19.27 39.95 -0.22
C ASN A 393 19.43 38.69 -1.09
N GLU A 394 20.63 38.13 -1.11
CA GLU A 394 21.06 36.99 -1.93
C GLU A 394 20.23 35.72 -1.70
N THR A 395 19.57 35.58 -0.55
CA THR A 395 18.70 34.42 -0.23
C THR A 395 17.24 34.62 -0.61
N GLN A 396 16.81 35.79 -1.08
CA GLN A 396 15.43 36.00 -1.53
C GLN A 396 15.09 35.13 -2.75
N SER A 397 16.07 34.90 -3.61
CA SER A 397 15.90 34.05 -4.80
C SER A 397 15.74 32.58 -4.41
N ILE A 398 16.47 32.13 -3.38
CA ILE A 398 16.28 30.81 -2.78
C ILE A 398 14.87 30.70 -2.19
N LEU A 399 14.39 31.74 -1.50
CA LEU A 399 13.02 31.77 -0.99
C LEU A 399 11.98 31.67 -2.11
N LEU A 400 12.19 32.33 -3.26
CA LEU A 400 11.28 32.22 -4.40
C LEU A 400 11.21 30.79 -4.93
N ALA A 401 12.37 30.15 -5.06
CA ALA A 401 12.44 28.76 -5.49
C ALA A 401 11.67 27.84 -4.54
N LEU A 402 11.93 27.97 -3.24
CA LEU A 402 11.27 27.18 -2.19
C LEU A 402 9.77 27.47 -2.08
N PHE A 403 9.35 28.72 -2.23
CA PHE A 403 7.93 29.10 -2.23
C PHE A 403 7.20 28.51 -3.43
N SER A 404 7.79 28.58 -4.63
CA SER A 404 7.24 27.93 -5.82
C SER A 404 7.14 26.41 -5.63
N SER A 405 8.20 25.75 -5.15
CA SER A 405 8.17 24.32 -4.80
C SER A 405 7.11 23.99 -3.74
N PHE A 406 6.90 24.85 -2.75
CA PHE A 406 5.87 24.67 -1.72
C PHE A 406 4.45 24.75 -2.30
N ILE A 407 4.21 25.64 -3.27
CA ILE A 407 2.93 25.66 -3.99
C ILE A 407 2.74 24.38 -4.82
N THR A 408 3.78 23.89 -5.48
CA THR A 408 3.73 22.61 -6.21
C THR A 408 3.45 21.43 -5.27
N VAL A 409 4.05 21.41 -4.08
CA VAL A 409 3.72 20.45 -3.00
C VAL A 409 2.24 20.52 -2.65
N LEU A 410 1.67 21.72 -2.51
CA LEU A 410 0.26 21.88 -2.20
C LEU A 410 -0.64 21.32 -3.31
N ILE A 411 -0.30 21.53 -4.58
CA ILE A 411 -1.07 20.97 -5.70
C ILE A 411 -1.08 19.43 -5.61
N PHE A 412 0.07 18.80 -5.37
CA PHE A 412 0.12 17.34 -5.21
C PHE A 412 -0.63 16.86 -3.98
N ALA A 413 -0.43 17.52 -2.84
CA ALA A 413 -1.12 17.19 -1.59
C ALA A 413 -2.64 17.35 -1.69
N LEU A 414 -3.13 18.27 -2.52
CA LEU A 414 -4.55 18.38 -2.79
C LEU A 414 -5.01 17.25 -3.71
N LEU A 415 -4.33 17.05 -4.84
CA LEU A 415 -4.88 16.27 -5.96
C LEU A 415 -4.60 14.76 -5.90
N PHE A 416 -3.48 14.33 -5.32
CA PHE A 416 -2.96 12.97 -5.43
C PHE A 416 -2.72 12.31 -4.08
N SER A 417 -2.62 10.97 -4.09
CA SER A 417 -2.08 10.20 -2.97
C SER A 417 -0.58 10.47 -2.82
N LEU A 418 -0.11 10.59 -1.58
CA LEU A 418 1.29 10.85 -1.26
C LEU A 418 1.88 9.65 -0.53
N SER A 419 2.98 9.10 -1.05
CA SER A 419 3.75 8.10 -0.31
C SER A 419 4.53 8.74 0.84
N SER A 420 4.93 7.93 1.83
CA SER A 420 5.78 8.35 2.95
C SER A 420 7.04 9.14 2.51
N SER A 421 7.70 8.74 1.40
CA SER A 421 8.84 9.47 0.83
C SER A 421 8.48 10.91 0.44
N ILE A 422 7.32 11.10 -0.19
CA ILE A 422 6.88 12.41 -0.69
C ILE A 422 6.39 13.28 0.46
N ILE A 423 5.67 12.72 1.44
CA ILE A 423 5.29 13.45 2.66
C ILE A 423 6.52 14.03 3.37
N LEU A 424 7.57 13.22 3.54
CA LEU A 424 8.84 13.64 4.13
C LEU A 424 9.48 14.82 3.36
N ILE A 425 9.63 14.68 2.04
CA ILE A 425 10.27 15.71 1.21
C ILE A 425 9.43 17.00 1.20
N SER A 426 8.10 16.87 1.09
CA SER A 426 7.16 17.98 1.19
C SER A 426 7.32 18.72 2.50
N ALA A 427 7.35 18.03 3.63
CA ALA A 427 7.56 18.63 4.94
C ALA A 427 8.91 19.36 5.02
N MET A 428 9.99 18.75 4.54
CA MET A 428 11.32 19.37 4.55
C MET A 428 11.39 20.65 3.71
N ILE A 429 10.81 20.65 2.49
CA ILE A 429 10.78 21.83 1.62
C ILE A 429 9.95 22.95 2.25
N SER A 430 8.78 22.63 2.80
CA SER A 430 7.92 23.60 3.50
C SER A 430 8.61 24.20 4.72
N ILE A 431 9.28 23.39 5.54
CA ILE A 431 10.04 23.84 6.71
C ILE A 431 11.18 24.75 6.29
N LEU A 432 11.93 24.40 5.24
CA LEU A 432 13.03 25.23 4.75
C LEU A 432 12.51 26.56 4.17
N ALA A 433 11.41 26.53 3.41
CA ALA A 433 10.77 27.74 2.87
C ALA A 433 10.41 28.71 4.00
N VAL A 434 9.73 28.22 5.03
CA VAL A 434 9.33 29.01 6.20
C VAL A 434 10.55 29.50 6.98
N ALA A 435 11.56 28.66 7.18
CA ALA A 435 12.78 29.06 7.90
C ALA A 435 13.55 30.18 7.18
N VAL A 436 13.65 30.10 5.85
CA VAL A 436 14.26 31.16 5.02
C VAL A 436 13.42 32.43 5.07
N ALA A 437 12.08 32.32 5.05
CA ALA A 437 11.18 33.45 5.14
C ALA A 437 11.33 34.17 6.50
N ILE A 438 11.34 33.42 7.60
CA ILE A 438 11.47 33.98 8.97
C ILE A 438 12.78 34.74 9.15
N ILE A 439 13.91 34.24 8.62
CA ILE A 439 15.20 34.95 8.72
C ILE A 439 15.17 36.27 7.96
N ASN A 440 14.54 36.28 6.79
CA ASN A 440 14.52 37.43 5.90
C ASN A 440 13.31 38.34 6.12
N TYR A 441 12.48 38.06 7.13
CA TYR A 441 11.28 38.84 7.40
C TYR A 441 11.66 40.30 7.71
N PRO A 442 10.91 41.30 7.21
CA PRO A 442 11.24 42.72 7.40
C PRO A 442 11.38 43.09 8.88
N ASP A 443 10.44 42.59 9.70
CA ASP A 443 10.43 42.78 11.14
C ASP A 443 11.11 41.61 11.83
N LYS A 444 11.97 41.90 12.82
CA LYS A 444 12.56 40.84 13.63
C LYS A 444 11.49 40.23 14.53
N PHE A 445 11.28 38.92 14.38
CA PHE A 445 10.51 38.15 15.34
C PHE A 445 11.15 38.21 16.72
N LYS A 446 10.32 38.14 17.77
CA LYS A 446 10.79 38.16 19.15
C LYS A 446 11.52 36.86 19.47
N ASP A 447 12.68 36.99 20.11
CA ASP A 447 13.39 35.86 20.70
C ASP A 447 12.87 35.62 22.12
N LEU A 448 12.53 34.36 22.42
CA LEU A 448 12.32 33.90 23.79
C LEU A 448 13.68 33.47 24.35
N ASN A 449 14.28 34.34 25.15
CA ASN A 449 15.54 34.06 25.83
C ASN A 449 15.25 33.47 27.21
N LEU A 450 15.47 32.18 27.36
CA LEU A 450 15.40 31.50 28.64
C LEU A 450 16.81 31.47 29.22
N SER A 451 17.11 32.37 30.16
CA SER A 451 18.39 32.39 30.88
C SER A 451 18.29 31.56 32.16
N PHE A 452 19.13 30.54 32.26
CA PHE A 452 19.11 29.59 33.38
C PHE A 452 20.25 29.84 34.37
N ARG A 453 21.08 30.86 34.12
CA ARG A 453 22.16 31.33 34.98
C ARG A 453 21.67 32.15 36.19
N ALA A 454 20.43 32.65 36.15
CA ALA A 454 19.90 33.59 37.13
C ALA A 454 19.48 32.95 38.47
N SER A 455 19.18 31.64 38.51
CA SER A 455 18.97 30.92 39.77
C SER A 455 19.29 29.43 39.63
N PRO A 456 19.81 28.77 40.69
CA PRO A 456 20.02 27.33 40.71
C PRO A 456 18.76 26.51 40.35
N LYS A 457 17.56 27.02 40.66
CA LYS A 457 16.28 26.37 40.31
C LYS A 457 16.08 26.28 38.79
N TYR A 458 16.49 27.32 38.05
CA TYR A 458 16.38 27.36 36.59
C TYR A 458 17.43 26.46 35.92
N ALA A 459 18.66 26.45 36.43
CA ALA A 459 19.70 25.52 35.96
C ALA A 459 19.26 24.05 36.15
N LEU A 460 18.65 23.73 37.30
CA LEU A 460 18.10 22.41 37.57
C LEU A 460 16.95 22.05 36.62
N ALA A 461 16.04 22.99 36.34
CA ALA A 461 14.95 22.78 35.39
C ALA A 461 15.47 22.51 33.96
N LEU A 462 16.48 23.25 33.50
CA LEU A 462 17.10 23.01 32.20
C LEU A 462 17.82 21.65 32.14
N ALA A 463 18.55 21.29 33.21
CA ALA A 463 19.19 19.98 33.31
C ALA A 463 18.14 18.85 33.28
N ALA A 464 16.99 19.03 33.94
CA ALA A 464 15.88 18.08 33.90
C ALA A 464 15.25 17.96 32.50
N ILE A 465 15.04 19.09 31.79
CA ILE A 465 14.58 19.10 30.40
C ILE A 465 15.56 18.37 29.49
N PHE A 466 16.85 18.67 29.63
CA PHE A 466 17.91 18.03 28.85
C PHE A 466 17.97 16.51 29.09
N LEU A 467 17.93 16.09 30.36
CA LEU A 467 17.95 14.67 30.71
C LEU A 467 16.71 13.95 30.17
N SER A 468 15.53 14.57 30.30
CA SER A 468 14.27 14.02 29.79
C SER A 468 14.27 13.91 28.27
N LEU A 469 14.73 14.94 27.57
CA LEU A 469 14.86 14.92 26.11
C LEU A 469 15.88 13.87 25.65
N SER A 470 17.05 13.82 26.30
CA SER A 470 18.09 12.84 25.96
C SER A 470 17.61 11.42 26.20
N ALA A 471 16.96 11.15 27.33
CA ALA A 471 16.34 9.86 27.61
C ALA A 471 15.27 9.52 26.58
N GLY A 472 14.39 10.47 26.24
CA GLY A 472 13.37 10.31 25.21
C GLY A 472 13.96 9.99 23.84
N VAL A 473 15.03 10.68 23.44
CA VAL A 473 15.75 10.40 22.18
C VAL A 473 16.40 9.03 22.21
N VAL A 474 17.04 8.62 23.31
CA VAL A 474 17.62 7.28 23.43
C VAL A 474 16.53 6.20 23.31
N ILE A 475 15.36 6.42 23.93
CA ILE A 475 14.21 5.53 23.82
C ILE A 475 13.72 5.47 22.36
N LEU A 476 13.43 6.60 21.74
CA LEU A 476 12.95 6.67 20.36
C LEU A 476 13.95 6.08 19.36
N PHE A 477 15.24 6.33 19.56
CA PHE A 477 16.31 5.75 18.75
C PHE A 477 16.36 4.23 18.91
N THR A 478 16.32 3.74 20.15
CA THR A 478 16.29 2.30 20.43
C THR A 478 15.06 1.64 19.82
N LEU A 479 13.89 2.29 19.88
CA LEU A 479 12.67 1.82 19.24
C LEU A 479 12.81 1.81 17.72
N GLY A 480 13.34 2.87 17.10
CA GLY A 480 13.56 2.95 15.65
C GLY A 480 14.56 1.90 15.14
N VAL A 481 15.64 1.65 15.88
CA VAL A 481 16.60 0.58 15.56
C VAL A 481 15.95 -0.80 15.69
N LYS A 482 15.21 -1.04 16.78
CA LYS A 482 14.45 -2.30 16.96
C LYS A 482 13.42 -2.51 15.86
N MET A 483 12.66 -1.47 15.49
CA MET A 483 11.72 -1.49 14.36
C MET A 483 12.41 -1.90 13.06
N TYR A 484 13.52 -1.25 12.74
CA TYR A 484 14.27 -1.54 11.51
C TYR A 484 14.83 -2.96 11.49
N LEU A 485 15.43 -3.42 12.59
CA LEU A 485 15.97 -4.77 12.70
C LEU A 485 14.86 -5.84 12.70
N ALA A 486 13.73 -5.57 13.34
CA ALA A 486 12.57 -6.46 13.30
C ALA A 486 12.10 -6.65 11.86
N ASP A 487 11.99 -5.57 11.10
CA ASP A 487 11.53 -5.59 9.72
C ASP A 487 12.53 -6.23 8.76
N TYR A 488 13.83 -6.08 9.03
CA TYR A 488 14.88 -6.86 8.38
C TYR A 488 14.66 -8.37 8.58
N TYR A 489 14.44 -8.82 9.82
CA TYR A 489 14.17 -10.23 10.09
C TYR A 489 12.85 -10.71 9.48
N ALA A 490 11.82 -9.87 9.44
CA ALA A 490 10.57 -10.16 8.75
C ALA A 490 10.79 -10.38 7.24
N LYS A 491 11.59 -9.53 6.59
CA LYS A 491 11.99 -9.74 5.19
C LYS A 491 12.76 -11.04 4.99
N GLN A 492 13.72 -11.34 5.87
CA GLN A 492 14.48 -12.59 5.82
C GLN A 492 13.57 -13.82 6.00
N SER A 493 12.52 -13.72 6.81
CA SER A 493 11.50 -14.79 6.91
C SER A 493 10.76 -15.02 5.60
N VAL A 494 10.45 -13.97 4.84
CA VAL A 494 9.76 -14.11 3.55
C VAL A 494 10.68 -14.75 2.50
N LEU A 495 11.96 -14.38 2.51
CA LEU A 495 12.95 -14.86 1.55
C LEU A 495 13.51 -16.26 1.85
N ALA A 496 13.31 -16.78 3.07
CA ALA A 496 13.81 -18.10 3.44
C ALA A 496 13.05 -19.23 2.70
N ALA A 497 13.79 -20.26 2.28
CA ALA A 497 13.23 -21.39 1.54
C ALA A 497 12.50 -22.40 2.44
N ASP A 498 13.04 -22.65 3.64
CA ASP A 498 12.56 -23.66 4.58
C ASP A 498 11.66 -23.06 5.68
N LEU A 499 10.59 -23.78 6.06
CA LEU A 499 9.61 -23.31 7.05
C LEU A 499 10.21 -23.07 8.43
N ASN A 500 11.16 -23.90 8.89
CA ASN A 500 11.80 -23.70 10.19
C ASN A 500 12.63 -22.41 10.18
N GLN A 501 13.32 -22.13 9.07
CA GLN A 501 14.01 -20.86 8.91
C GLN A 501 13.03 -19.67 8.90
N LYS A 502 11.88 -19.79 8.20
CA LYS A 502 10.84 -18.75 8.24
C LYS A 502 10.39 -18.47 9.68
N ILE A 503 10.01 -19.53 10.42
CA ILE A 503 9.57 -19.45 11.82
C ILE A 503 10.62 -18.80 12.71
N ASN A 504 11.89 -19.22 12.60
CA ASN A 504 12.98 -18.66 13.38
C ASN A 504 13.18 -17.16 13.11
N LYS A 505 13.21 -16.76 11.83
CA LYS A 505 13.42 -15.35 11.45
C LYS A 505 12.26 -14.46 11.89
N ILE A 506 11.01 -14.86 11.66
CA ILE A 506 9.86 -14.06 12.10
C ILE A 506 9.75 -14.01 13.64
N SER A 507 10.16 -15.07 14.33
CA SER A 507 10.22 -15.06 15.81
C SER A 507 11.24 -14.03 16.34
N GLN A 508 12.38 -13.85 15.66
CA GLN A 508 13.32 -12.77 15.99
C GLN A 508 12.71 -11.38 15.75
N ALA A 509 11.91 -11.22 14.69
CA ALA A 509 11.18 -9.97 14.44
C ALA A 509 10.22 -9.65 15.60
N ILE A 510 9.47 -10.65 16.09
CA ILE A 510 8.54 -10.51 17.22
C ILE A 510 9.26 -10.11 18.51
N ILE A 511 10.44 -10.68 18.80
CA ILE A 511 11.22 -10.31 19.99
C ILE A 511 11.59 -8.81 19.97
N LEU A 512 11.91 -8.27 18.79
CA LEU A 512 12.34 -6.89 18.62
C LEU A 512 11.16 -5.90 18.59
N ALA A 513 10.03 -6.30 18.00
CA ALA A 513 8.83 -5.48 17.87
C ALA A 513 7.56 -6.29 18.23
N PRO A 514 7.34 -6.59 19.53
CA PRO A 514 6.26 -7.46 19.98
C PRO A 514 4.87 -6.82 19.88
N TYR A 515 4.79 -5.56 19.48
CA TYR A 515 3.54 -4.83 19.23
C TYR A 515 3.08 -4.92 17.77
N GLN A 516 3.80 -5.62 16.88
CA GLN A 516 3.43 -5.71 15.47
C GLN A 516 2.63 -6.98 15.19
N ASP A 517 1.32 -6.82 15.10
CA ASP A 517 0.31 -7.81 14.67
C ASP A 517 0.71 -8.61 13.42
N VAL A 518 1.19 -7.91 12.37
CA VAL A 518 1.59 -8.54 11.10
C VAL A 518 2.66 -9.63 11.29
N TYR A 519 3.55 -9.50 12.28
CA TYR A 519 4.57 -10.52 12.54
C TYR A 519 3.97 -11.77 13.20
N TYR A 520 2.99 -11.60 14.09
CA TYR A 520 2.29 -12.72 14.72
C TYR A 520 1.41 -13.46 13.72
N ILE A 521 0.68 -12.76 12.85
CA ILE A 521 -0.17 -13.42 11.85
C ILE A 521 0.67 -14.16 10.80
N ASN A 522 1.82 -13.62 10.40
CA ASN A 522 2.76 -14.31 9.52
C ASN A 522 3.36 -15.55 10.19
N LEU A 523 3.69 -15.48 11.49
CA LEU A 523 4.14 -16.65 12.24
C LEU A 523 3.02 -17.70 12.36
N ALA A 524 1.78 -17.29 12.60
CA ALA A 524 0.63 -18.20 12.63
C ALA A 524 0.44 -18.94 11.30
N ASN A 525 0.53 -18.21 10.18
CA ASN A 525 0.45 -18.79 8.84
C ASN A 525 1.62 -19.74 8.53
N ASN A 526 2.83 -19.45 9.04
CA ASN A 526 3.96 -20.37 8.89
C ASN A 526 3.71 -21.69 9.66
N TYR A 527 3.13 -21.65 10.86
CA TYR A 527 2.75 -22.87 11.58
C TYR A 527 1.61 -23.63 10.90
N MET A 528 0.63 -22.93 10.31
CA MET A 528 -0.38 -23.57 9.46
C MET A 528 0.25 -24.28 8.27
N ALA A 529 1.26 -23.67 7.64
CA ALA A 529 1.98 -24.30 6.54
C ALA A 529 2.70 -25.58 6.97
N VAL A 530 3.27 -25.62 8.19
CA VAL A 530 3.85 -26.86 8.77
C VAL A 530 2.77 -27.93 8.94
N ALA A 531 1.62 -27.58 9.54
CA ALA A 531 0.52 -28.52 9.73
C ALA A 531 0.03 -29.10 8.38
N ASN A 532 -0.12 -28.24 7.36
CA ASN A 532 -0.54 -28.65 6.03
C ASN A 532 0.49 -29.53 5.32
N GLN A 533 1.79 -29.23 5.47
CA GLN A 533 2.86 -30.02 4.88
C GLN A 533 2.92 -31.43 5.50
N GLU A 534 2.80 -31.55 6.83
CA GLU A 534 2.77 -32.85 7.52
C GLU A 534 1.51 -33.66 7.19
N ALA A 535 0.35 -33.00 7.07
CA ALA A 535 -0.88 -33.66 6.65
C ALA A 535 -0.78 -34.31 5.26
N GLN A 536 0.05 -33.74 4.37
CA GLN A 536 0.32 -34.27 3.02
C GLN A 536 1.46 -35.30 2.99
N GLY A 537 2.53 -35.09 3.77
CA GLY A 537 3.80 -35.82 3.67
C GLY A 537 3.97 -37.03 4.60
N GLY A 538 3.11 -37.20 5.60
CA GLY A 538 3.17 -38.31 6.55
C GLY A 538 2.52 -37.88 7.86
N ARG A 539 1.36 -38.48 8.18
CA ARG A 539 0.42 -38.04 9.22
C ARG A 539 0.97 -38.15 10.66
N ASN A 540 2.00 -37.38 10.99
CA ASN A 540 2.41 -37.21 12.38
C ASN A 540 1.41 -36.29 13.08
N GLN A 541 0.36 -36.91 13.63
CA GLN A 541 -0.74 -36.23 14.29
C GLN A 541 -0.26 -35.26 15.38
N SER A 542 0.80 -35.60 16.12
CA SER A 542 1.34 -34.73 17.18
C SER A 542 1.93 -33.44 16.63
N VAL A 543 2.62 -33.49 15.48
CA VAL A 543 3.18 -32.28 14.84
C VAL A 543 2.07 -31.40 14.28
N ILE A 544 1.04 -32.00 13.69
CA ILE A 544 -0.14 -31.29 13.20
C ILE A 544 -0.84 -30.56 14.35
N GLU A 545 -1.16 -31.28 15.43
CA GLU A 545 -1.86 -30.71 16.60
C GLU A 545 -1.05 -29.60 17.29
N ASN A 546 0.26 -29.80 17.46
CA ASN A 546 1.14 -28.79 18.05
C ASN A 546 1.24 -27.54 17.16
N SER A 547 1.40 -27.72 15.85
CA SER A 547 1.52 -26.61 14.90
C SER A 547 0.21 -25.82 14.81
N LEU A 548 -0.94 -26.50 14.79
CA LEU A 548 -2.25 -25.84 14.85
C LEU A 548 -2.44 -25.07 16.15
N SER A 549 -2.04 -25.64 17.28
CA SER A 549 -2.12 -24.97 18.58
C SER A 549 -1.28 -23.69 18.61
N LEU A 550 -0.04 -23.75 18.11
CA LEU A 550 0.84 -22.58 17.98
C LEU A 550 0.28 -21.56 16.98
N ALA A 551 -0.28 -21.99 15.85
CA ALA A 551 -0.91 -21.10 14.88
C ALA A 551 -2.07 -20.33 15.52
N ILE A 552 -2.95 -21.01 16.25
CA ILE A 552 -4.08 -20.39 16.95
C ILE A 552 -3.58 -19.42 18.02
N GLU A 553 -2.58 -19.81 18.82
CA GLU A 553 -2.02 -18.95 19.87
C GLU A 553 -1.45 -17.65 19.29
N LYS A 554 -0.62 -17.75 18.24
CA LYS A 554 0.00 -16.56 17.62
C LYS A 554 -1.04 -15.71 16.89
N GLY A 555 -2.00 -16.33 16.20
CA GLY A 555 -3.09 -15.62 15.55
C GLY A 555 -3.97 -14.86 16.55
N LYS A 556 -4.32 -15.46 17.70
CA LYS A 556 -5.03 -14.76 18.79
C LYS A 556 -4.24 -13.54 19.28
N LYS A 557 -2.91 -13.64 19.39
CA LYS A 557 -2.07 -12.51 19.79
C LYS A 557 -2.09 -11.37 18.76
N ALA A 558 -2.15 -11.68 17.47
CA ALA A 558 -2.32 -10.65 16.43
C ALA A 558 -3.64 -9.88 16.62
N ILE A 559 -4.75 -10.59 16.87
CA ILE A 559 -6.07 -9.98 17.14
C ILE A 559 -6.08 -9.16 18.43
N GLU A 560 -5.36 -9.58 19.46
CA GLU A 560 -5.24 -8.81 20.71
C GLU A 560 -4.54 -7.46 20.49
N ILE A 561 -3.51 -7.45 19.64
CA ILE A 561 -2.75 -6.24 19.29
C ILE A 561 -3.57 -5.28 18.42
N SER A 562 -4.25 -5.82 17.41
CA SER A 562 -5.02 -5.04 16.43
C SER A 562 -6.45 -5.56 16.30
N PRO A 563 -7.32 -5.32 17.30
CA PRO A 563 -8.66 -5.90 17.32
C PRO A 563 -9.54 -5.42 16.16
N ASN A 564 -9.28 -4.26 15.58
CA ASN A 564 -10.08 -3.70 14.49
C ASN A 564 -9.46 -3.96 13.11
N ASN A 565 -8.33 -4.67 13.02
CA ASN A 565 -7.70 -5.01 11.75
C ASN A 565 -8.47 -6.19 11.09
N VAL A 566 -9.21 -5.87 10.03
CA VAL A 566 -10.04 -6.84 9.30
C VAL A 566 -9.18 -7.92 8.64
N ALA A 567 -7.98 -7.58 8.16
CA ALA A 567 -7.10 -8.55 7.51
C ALA A 567 -6.60 -9.61 8.50
N ASP A 568 -6.25 -9.21 9.73
CA ASP A 568 -5.84 -10.16 10.77
C ASP A 568 -7.01 -11.03 11.20
N SER A 569 -8.19 -10.42 11.40
CA SER A 569 -9.43 -11.14 11.77
C SER A 569 -9.83 -12.15 10.69
N GLU A 570 -9.71 -11.80 9.41
CA GLU A 570 -9.95 -12.69 8.28
C GLU A 570 -8.94 -13.85 8.21
N ALA A 571 -7.65 -13.56 8.38
CA ALA A 571 -6.60 -14.58 8.41
C ALA A 571 -6.79 -15.55 9.59
N MET A 572 -7.15 -15.03 10.77
CA MET A 572 -7.43 -15.84 11.95
C MET A 572 -8.69 -16.70 11.79
N ALA A 573 -9.74 -16.17 11.15
CA ALA A 573 -10.92 -16.96 10.83
C ALA A 573 -10.58 -18.14 9.90
N LEU A 574 -9.74 -17.90 8.90
CA LEU A 574 -9.27 -18.95 8.00
C LEU A 574 -8.40 -20.00 8.72
N ILE A 575 -7.59 -19.59 9.71
CA ILE A 575 -6.86 -20.52 10.57
C ILE A 575 -7.83 -21.44 11.32
N TYR A 576 -8.90 -20.89 11.88
CA TYR A 576 -9.93 -21.69 12.56
C TYR A 576 -10.69 -22.62 11.60
N GLU A 577 -11.03 -22.19 10.39
CA GLU A 577 -11.64 -23.06 9.38
C GLU A 577 -10.74 -24.27 9.08
N ASN A 578 -9.45 -24.03 8.83
CA ASN A 578 -8.51 -25.11 8.55
C ASN A 578 -8.26 -26.03 9.76
N ALA A 579 -8.32 -25.48 10.98
CA ALA A 579 -8.18 -26.25 12.21
C ALA A 579 -9.43 -27.07 12.57
N SER A 580 -10.57 -26.87 11.90
CA SER A 580 -11.86 -27.48 12.25
C SER A 580 -11.87 -29.01 12.25
N PHE A 581 -11.05 -29.65 11.40
CA PHE A 581 -10.90 -31.11 11.38
C PHE A 581 -10.25 -31.67 12.66
N TYR A 582 -9.54 -30.83 13.42
CA TYR A 582 -8.74 -31.22 14.57
C TYR A 582 -9.25 -30.61 15.88
N VAL A 583 -9.93 -29.46 15.79
CA VAL A 583 -10.34 -28.67 16.95
C VAL A 583 -11.84 -28.45 16.94
N ARG A 584 -12.53 -29.05 17.91
CA ARG A 584 -13.95 -28.84 18.13
C ARG A 584 -14.23 -27.39 18.52
N GLY A 585 -15.26 -26.77 17.94
CA GLY A 585 -15.60 -25.37 18.19
C GLY A 585 -14.93 -24.37 17.22
N ALA A 586 -13.99 -24.82 16.37
CA ALA A 586 -13.24 -23.90 15.53
C ALA A 586 -14.11 -23.21 14.47
N LEU A 587 -15.09 -23.90 13.89
CA LEU A 587 -16.02 -23.29 12.94
C LEU A 587 -16.86 -22.19 13.59
N GLU A 588 -17.28 -22.37 14.85
CA GLU A 588 -18.01 -21.36 15.62
C GLU A 588 -17.14 -20.12 15.91
N TRP A 589 -15.85 -20.34 16.19
CA TRP A 589 -14.89 -19.24 16.36
C TRP A 589 -14.61 -18.50 15.05
N ALA A 590 -14.50 -19.22 13.92
CA ALA A 590 -14.37 -18.63 12.60
C ALA A 590 -15.60 -17.77 12.26
N GLU A 591 -16.81 -18.30 12.50
CA GLU A 591 -18.08 -17.60 12.29
C GLU A 591 -18.17 -16.31 13.12
N THR A 592 -17.70 -16.35 14.37
CA THR A 592 -17.63 -15.17 15.25
C THR A 592 -16.74 -14.07 14.64
N LEU A 593 -15.58 -14.45 14.09
CA LEU A 593 -14.67 -13.49 13.43
C LEU A 593 -15.23 -12.98 12.10
N TYR A 594 -15.92 -13.81 11.31
CA TYR A 594 -16.59 -13.36 10.09
C TYR A 594 -17.73 -12.39 10.37
N ASN A 595 -18.54 -12.65 11.40
CA ASN A 595 -19.56 -11.70 11.85
C ASN A 595 -18.94 -10.36 12.29
N LYS A 596 -17.82 -10.40 13.01
CA LYS A 596 -17.05 -9.18 13.32
C LYS A 596 -16.57 -8.48 12.05
N ASN A 597 -16.04 -9.20 11.06
CA ASN A 597 -15.62 -8.62 9.79
C ASN A 597 -16.77 -7.96 9.03
N ILE A 598 -17.99 -8.53 9.09
CA ILE A 598 -19.18 -7.90 8.51
C ILE A 598 -19.49 -6.56 9.21
N THR A 599 -19.24 -6.43 10.51
CA THR A 599 -19.43 -5.13 11.19
C THR A 599 -18.35 -4.10 10.83
N LEU A 600 -17.11 -4.54 10.60
CA LEU A 600 -15.97 -3.66 10.30
C LEU A 600 -15.85 -3.31 8.81
N GLU A 601 -16.23 -4.23 7.93
CA GLU A 601 -16.21 -4.09 6.47
C GLU A 601 -17.55 -4.55 5.84
N PRO A 602 -18.65 -3.81 6.05
CA PRO A 602 -20.03 -4.27 5.75
C PRO A 602 -20.30 -4.57 4.29
N ASN A 603 -19.52 -3.98 3.39
CA ASN A 603 -19.68 -4.14 1.96
C ASN A 603 -18.71 -5.18 1.37
N ASN A 604 -17.92 -5.90 2.16
CA ASN A 604 -17.11 -7.00 1.62
C ASN A 604 -17.96 -8.28 1.44
N PRO A 605 -18.02 -8.87 0.24
CA PRO A 605 -18.76 -10.12 0.02
C PRO A 605 -18.06 -11.35 0.62
N THR A 606 -16.76 -11.27 0.91
CA THR A 606 -15.93 -12.43 1.27
C THR A 606 -16.37 -13.13 2.57
N PRO A 607 -16.66 -12.41 3.68
CA PRO A 607 -17.14 -13.05 4.91
C PRO A 607 -18.42 -13.87 4.69
N PHE A 608 -19.35 -13.39 3.85
CA PHE A 608 -20.60 -14.11 3.53
C PHE A 608 -20.31 -15.41 2.77
N ILE A 609 -19.40 -15.40 1.78
CA ILE A 609 -18.97 -16.63 1.10
C ILE A 609 -18.36 -17.62 2.11
N ARG A 610 -17.50 -17.15 3.00
CA ARG A 610 -16.87 -18.03 4.00
C ARG A 610 -17.89 -18.63 4.96
N MET A 611 -18.85 -17.83 5.44
CA MET A 611 -19.98 -18.34 6.24
C MET A 611 -20.84 -19.35 5.47
N ALA A 612 -21.04 -19.16 4.17
CA ALA A 612 -21.73 -20.14 3.33
C ALA A 612 -20.94 -21.47 3.26
N LEU A 613 -19.63 -21.42 3.09
CA LEU A 613 -18.75 -22.59 3.09
C LEU A 613 -18.75 -23.32 4.43
N ILE A 614 -18.73 -22.59 5.56
CA ILE A 614 -18.86 -23.18 6.90
C ILE A 614 -20.19 -23.95 7.03
N ASN A 615 -21.30 -23.37 6.58
CA ASN A 615 -22.59 -24.05 6.61
C ASN A 615 -22.63 -25.28 5.67
N MET A 616 -22.00 -25.21 4.50
CA MET A 616 -21.85 -26.38 3.62
C MET A 616 -21.00 -27.48 4.27
N ALA A 617 -19.95 -27.13 5.01
CA ALA A 617 -19.14 -28.09 5.76
C ALA A 617 -19.96 -28.75 6.88
N ARG A 618 -20.76 -27.98 7.63
CA ARG A 618 -21.69 -28.51 8.63
C ARG A 618 -22.72 -29.46 8.03
N ALA A 619 -23.31 -29.10 6.88
CA ALA A 619 -24.23 -29.97 6.15
C ALA A 619 -23.58 -31.30 5.74
N ASN A 620 -22.30 -31.28 5.34
CA ASN A 620 -21.58 -32.51 4.95
C ASN A 620 -21.20 -33.39 6.16
N ALA A 621 -21.07 -32.80 7.34
CA ALA A 621 -20.76 -33.52 8.58
C ALA A 621 -22.01 -34.10 9.26
N GLU A 622 -23.19 -33.64 8.88
CA GLU A 622 -24.47 -34.04 9.45
C GLU A 622 -25.05 -35.27 8.75
N THR A 623 -25.88 -36.03 9.47
CA THR A 623 -26.51 -37.27 8.99
C THR A 623 -28.03 -37.13 8.85
N ALA A 624 -28.64 -36.26 9.65
CA ALA A 624 -30.08 -36.08 9.65
C ALA A 624 -30.52 -35.11 8.54
N LYS A 625 -31.43 -35.57 7.67
CA LYS A 625 -31.85 -34.83 6.46
C LYS A 625 -32.44 -33.43 6.75
N PRO A 626 -33.27 -33.21 7.80
CA PRO A 626 -33.75 -31.87 8.14
C PRO A 626 -32.62 -30.88 8.44
N GLU A 627 -31.59 -31.32 9.15
CA GLU A 627 -30.44 -30.54 9.59
C GLU A 627 -29.48 -30.27 8.42
N ILE A 628 -29.24 -31.27 7.58
CA ILE A 628 -28.53 -31.09 6.29
C ILE A 628 -29.22 -30.00 5.47
N ASN A 629 -30.54 -30.10 5.28
CA ASN A 629 -31.31 -29.12 4.53
C ASN A 629 -31.28 -27.73 5.20
N HIS A 630 -31.34 -27.66 6.54
CA HIS A 630 -31.23 -26.40 7.27
C HIS A 630 -29.91 -25.68 6.97
N TYR A 631 -28.78 -26.38 7.12
CA TYR A 631 -27.47 -25.79 6.86
C TYR A 631 -27.27 -25.43 5.39
N ILE A 632 -27.77 -26.22 4.44
CA ILE A 632 -27.69 -25.86 3.02
C ILE A 632 -28.52 -24.61 2.72
N ASN A 633 -29.72 -24.46 3.32
CA ASN A 633 -30.53 -23.25 3.16
C ASN A 633 -29.87 -22.02 3.78
N GLU A 634 -29.23 -22.14 4.94
CA GLU A 634 -28.44 -21.03 5.49
C GLU A 634 -27.23 -20.71 4.60
N ALA A 635 -26.57 -21.70 3.99
CA ALA A 635 -25.52 -21.45 3.01
C ALA A 635 -26.03 -20.66 1.79
N ILE A 636 -27.19 -21.03 1.24
CA ILE A 636 -27.84 -20.31 0.13
C ILE A 636 -28.11 -18.85 0.50
N LYS A 637 -28.65 -18.60 1.70
CA LYS A 637 -28.90 -17.25 2.21
C LYS A 637 -27.61 -16.43 2.31
N GLN A 638 -26.51 -17.03 2.77
CA GLN A 638 -25.22 -16.36 2.82
C GLN A 638 -24.65 -16.08 1.42
N TYR A 639 -24.81 -17.00 0.46
CA TYR A 639 -24.47 -16.72 -0.94
C TYR A 639 -25.29 -15.57 -1.52
N ASP A 640 -26.58 -15.49 -1.20
CA ASP A 640 -27.45 -14.38 -1.64
C ASP A 640 -27.01 -13.04 -1.07
N LEU A 641 -26.59 -13.00 0.21
CA LEU A 641 -25.99 -11.80 0.80
C LEU A 641 -24.69 -11.41 0.10
N ALA A 642 -23.83 -12.39 -0.22
CA ALA A 642 -22.59 -12.13 -0.96
C ALA A 642 -22.85 -11.57 -2.36
N ILE A 643 -23.83 -12.15 -3.08
CA ILE A 643 -24.29 -11.67 -4.40
C ILE A 643 -24.88 -10.26 -4.28
N GLY A 644 -25.63 -9.98 -3.21
CA GLY A 644 -26.15 -8.64 -2.92
C GLY A 644 -25.04 -7.60 -2.74
N LYS A 645 -23.89 -7.98 -2.16
CA LYS A 645 -22.71 -7.11 -2.03
C LYS A 645 -21.90 -7.01 -3.31
N LYS A 646 -21.85 -8.07 -4.13
CA LYS A 646 -21.16 -8.08 -5.42
C LYS A 646 -21.88 -9.02 -6.40
N ASN A 647 -22.64 -8.44 -7.32
CA ASN A 647 -23.54 -9.17 -8.22
C ASN A 647 -22.85 -9.95 -9.34
N ASP A 648 -21.59 -9.66 -9.62
CA ASP A 648 -20.72 -10.29 -10.63
C ASP A 648 -19.72 -11.28 -9.99
N LEU A 649 -19.97 -11.71 -8.75
CA LEU A 649 -19.10 -12.63 -8.03
C LEU A 649 -19.37 -14.09 -8.42
N GLY A 650 -18.74 -14.55 -9.50
CA GLY A 650 -18.92 -15.91 -10.04
C GLY A 650 -18.78 -17.04 -9.00
N ALA A 651 -17.85 -16.90 -8.05
CA ALA A 651 -17.67 -17.86 -6.96
C ALA A 651 -18.89 -18.03 -6.05
N ALA A 652 -19.68 -16.98 -5.82
CA ALA A 652 -20.89 -17.06 -5.01
C ALA A 652 -22.02 -17.81 -5.76
N TYR A 653 -22.20 -17.54 -7.06
CA TYR A 653 -23.14 -18.30 -7.89
C TYR A 653 -22.76 -19.76 -8.01
N TYR A 654 -21.46 -20.05 -8.17
CA TYR A 654 -20.93 -21.41 -8.18
C TYR A 654 -21.25 -22.14 -6.87
N GLY A 655 -20.92 -21.55 -5.73
CA GLY A 655 -21.22 -22.12 -4.42
C GLY A 655 -22.72 -22.33 -4.18
N LYS A 656 -23.56 -21.38 -4.64
CA LYS A 656 -25.03 -21.49 -4.60
C LYS A 656 -25.55 -22.63 -5.49
N ALA A 657 -24.94 -22.85 -6.66
CA ALA A 657 -25.27 -23.98 -7.53
C ALA A 657 -25.01 -25.33 -6.86
N ILE A 658 -23.85 -25.49 -6.20
CA ILE A 658 -23.53 -26.70 -5.43
C ILE A 658 -24.54 -26.92 -4.30
N ALA A 659 -24.95 -25.85 -3.62
CA ALA A 659 -25.96 -25.92 -2.57
C ALA A 659 -27.31 -26.42 -3.11
N TYR A 660 -27.78 -25.88 -4.24
CA TYR A 660 -28.99 -26.37 -4.90
C TYR A 660 -28.88 -27.81 -5.40
N GLU A 661 -27.72 -28.20 -5.94
CA GLU A 661 -27.45 -29.58 -6.37
C GLU A 661 -27.60 -30.55 -5.18
N LYS A 662 -27.04 -30.20 -4.01
CA LYS A 662 -27.19 -30.99 -2.78
C LYS A 662 -28.63 -31.08 -2.27
N LEU A 663 -29.46 -30.06 -2.50
CA LEU A 663 -30.90 -30.12 -2.21
C LEU A 663 -31.71 -30.94 -3.23
N GLY A 664 -31.09 -31.34 -4.35
CA GLY A 664 -31.77 -32.00 -5.47
C GLY A 664 -32.48 -31.04 -6.42
N SER A 665 -32.35 -29.73 -6.23
CA SER A 665 -32.92 -28.68 -7.10
C SER A 665 -32.03 -28.46 -8.34
N ILE A 666 -31.96 -29.46 -9.22
CA ILE A 666 -31.02 -29.47 -10.35
C ILE A 666 -31.26 -28.30 -11.32
N ASN A 667 -32.51 -27.86 -11.51
CA ASN A 667 -32.81 -26.73 -12.40
C ASN A 667 -32.25 -25.41 -11.85
N ASP A 668 -32.40 -25.15 -10.55
CA ASP A 668 -31.83 -23.96 -9.91
C ASP A 668 -30.30 -24.01 -9.89
N ALA A 669 -29.73 -25.20 -9.69
CA ALA A 669 -28.29 -25.44 -9.77
C ALA A 669 -27.74 -25.08 -11.16
N VAL A 670 -28.40 -25.54 -12.24
CA VAL A 670 -28.03 -25.19 -13.61
C VAL A 670 -28.14 -23.68 -13.85
N ASP A 671 -29.22 -23.01 -13.43
CA ASP A 671 -29.38 -21.55 -13.60
C ASP A 671 -28.25 -20.76 -12.92
N GLN A 672 -27.92 -21.10 -11.65
CA GLN A 672 -26.83 -20.40 -10.96
C GLN A 672 -25.47 -20.71 -11.60
N LEU A 673 -25.24 -21.93 -12.03
CA LEU A 673 -23.97 -22.32 -12.63
C LEU A 673 -23.75 -21.71 -14.02
N GLN A 674 -24.83 -21.54 -14.80
CA GLN A 674 -24.81 -20.73 -16.03
C GLN A 674 -24.36 -19.30 -15.74
N LYS A 675 -24.89 -18.65 -14.70
CA LYS A 675 -24.46 -17.30 -14.30
C LYS A 675 -22.99 -17.28 -13.91
N ALA A 676 -22.51 -18.26 -13.15
CA ALA A 676 -21.10 -18.37 -12.78
C ALA A 676 -20.19 -18.46 -14.02
N VAL A 677 -20.54 -19.30 -15.00
CA VAL A 677 -19.81 -19.42 -16.28
C VAL A 677 -19.86 -18.13 -17.10
N LEU A 678 -21.01 -17.43 -17.12
CA LEU A 678 -21.16 -16.18 -17.86
C LEU A 678 -20.30 -15.04 -17.28
N LEU A 679 -20.18 -14.99 -15.95
CA LEU A 679 -19.42 -13.98 -15.20
C LEU A 679 -17.92 -14.28 -15.17
N THR A 680 -17.53 -15.56 -15.16
CA THR A 680 -16.12 -16.00 -15.13
C THR A 680 -15.84 -16.95 -16.29
N ARG A 681 -15.86 -16.40 -17.51
CA ARG A 681 -15.83 -17.15 -18.77
C ARG A 681 -14.57 -17.95 -19.01
N ASP A 682 -13.47 -17.58 -18.37
CA ASP A 682 -12.17 -18.22 -18.46
C ASP A 682 -12.04 -19.41 -17.48
N ASN A 683 -12.91 -19.50 -16.47
CA ASN A 683 -12.86 -20.58 -15.49
C ASN A 683 -13.35 -21.91 -16.10
N VAL A 684 -12.41 -22.82 -16.32
CA VAL A 684 -12.65 -24.15 -16.88
C VAL A 684 -13.45 -25.03 -15.92
N ASP A 685 -13.22 -24.92 -14.61
CA ASP A 685 -13.92 -25.72 -13.60
C ASP A 685 -15.41 -25.42 -13.61
N TYR A 686 -15.82 -24.15 -13.68
CA TYR A 686 -17.25 -23.80 -13.73
C TYR A 686 -17.92 -24.35 -14.99
N ARG A 687 -17.24 -24.32 -16.14
CA ARG A 687 -17.75 -24.91 -17.39
C ARG A 687 -17.84 -26.43 -17.29
N PHE A 688 -16.85 -27.06 -16.67
CA PHE A 688 -16.83 -28.51 -16.47
C PHE A 688 -18.02 -28.94 -15.61
N GLU A 689 -18.22 -28.27 -14.48
CA GLU A 689 -19.32 -28.52 -13.55
C GLU A 689 -20.68 -28.29 -14.22
N LEU A 690 -20.80 -27.27 -15.08
CA LEU A 690 -22.01 -27.04 -15.87
C LEU A 690 -22.27 -28.17 -16.86
N GLY A 691 -21.24 -28.62 -17.57
CA GLY A 691 -21.31 -29.76 -18.48
C GLY A 691 -21.72 -31.04 -17.74
N ARG A 692 -21.17 -31.26 -16.53
CA ARG A 692 -21.55 -32.38 -15.66
C ARG A 692 -23.02 -32.32 -15.27
N LEU A 693 -23.53 -31.16 -14.84
CA LEU A 693 -24.94 -31.00 -14.47
C LEU A 693 -25.88 -31.26 -15.64
N TYR A 694 -25.57 -30.70 -16.81
CA TYR A 694 -26.34 -30.96 -18.04
C TYR A 694 -26.32 -32.43 -18.43
N PHE A 695 -25.16 -33.07 -18.38
CA PHE A 695 -25.03 -34.50 -18.66
C PHE A 695 -25.89 -35.33 -17.71
N ASN A 696 -25.80 -35.08 -16.40
CA ASN A 696 -26.57 -35.82 -15.39
C ASN A 696 -28.08 -35.61 -15.55
N ARG A 697 -28.52 -34.36 -15.79
CA ARG A 697 -29.95 -34.03 -16.01
C ARG A 697 -30.48 -34.66 -17.28
N GLY A 698 -29.73 -34.54 -18.38
CA GLY A 698 -30.07 -35.11 -19.68
C GLY A 698 -30.13 -36.64 -19.67
N MET A 699 -29.20 -37.32 -19.00
CA MET A 699 -29.22 -38.77 -18.86
C MET A 699 -30.39 -39.27 -18.00
N SER A 700 -30.73 -38.55 -16.93
CA SER A 700 -31.89 -38.88 -16.08
C SER A 700 -33.21 -38.71 -16.83
N GLN A 701 -33.34 -37.65 -17.63
CA GLN A 701 -34.52 -37.42 -18.47
C GLN A 701 -34.67 -38.47 -19.58
N ASN A 702 -33.56 -38.86 -20.21
CA ASN A 702 -33.57 -39.91 -21.23
C ASN A 702 -33.95 -41.29 -20.66
N GLN A 703 -33.54 -41.61 -19.44
CA GLN A 703 -33.97 -42.85 -18.77
C GLN A 703 -35.47 -42.82 -18.43
N LEU A 704 -35.98 -41.68 -17.97
CA LEU A 704 -37.41 -41.52 -17.69
C LEU A 704 -38.26 -41.61 -18.96
N SER A 705 -37.80 -41.04 -20.10
CA SER A 705 -38.52 -41.11 -21.37
C SER A 705 -38.48 -42.49 -22.00
N GLN A 706 -37.37 -43.23 -21.89
CA GLN A 706 -37.28 -44.63 -22.33
C GLN A 706 -38.18 -45.56 -21.49
N ASN A 707 -38.16 -45.43 -20.16
CA ASN A 707 -39.03 -46.20 -19.28
C ASN A 707 -40.52 -45.87 -19.51
N ALA A 708 -40.85 -44.61 -19.79
CA ALA A 708 -42.22 -44.22 -20.14
C ALA A 708 -42.65 -44.77 -21.52
N ALA A 709 -41.75 -44.73 -22.52
CA ALA A 709 -42.02 -45.29 -23.84
C ALA A 709 -42.22 -46.81 -23.78
N GLU A 710 -41.38 -47.54 -23.03
CA GLU A 710 -41.51 -48.99 -22.81
C GLU A 710 -42.83 -49.35 -22.10
N ASN A 711 -43.23 -48.58 -21.08
CA ASN A 711 -44.50 -48.77 -20.38
C ASN A 711 -45.73 -48.44 -21.24
N ILE A 712 -45.64 -47.48 -22.16
CA ILE A 712 -46.72 -47.16 -23.12
C ILE A 712 -46.83 -48.26 -24.17
N THR A 713 -45.72 -48.82 -24.65
CA THR A 713 -45.73 -49.96 -25.58
C THR A 713 -46.14 -51.28 -24.94
N ALA A 714 -46.07 -51.40 -23.61
CA ALA A 714 -46.53 -52.58 -22.85
C ALA A 714 -48.04 -52.56 -22.52
N GLY A 715 -48.78 -51.55 -22.98
CA GLY A 715 -50.23 -51.40 -22.78
C GLY A 715 -51.12 -52.22 -23.73
N GLU A 716 -50.55 -52.98 -24.67
CA GLU A 716 -51.29 -53.88 -25.56
C GLU A 716 -50.70 -55.31 -25.49
N GLU A 717 -51.44 -56.19 -24.82
CA GLU A 717 -51.43 -57.68 -24.83
C GLU A 717 -50.12 -58.49 -24.67
N SER A 718 -50.02 -59.10 -23.47
CA SER A 718 -49.78 -60.54 -23.19
C SER A 718 -48.42 -61.24 -23.47
N SER A 719 -47.86 -61.70 -22.35
CA SER A 719 -47.21 -63.02 -22.09
C SER A 719 -45.86 -63.38 -22.73
N GLY A 720 -44.87 -63.63 -21.86
CA GLY A 720 -43.84 -64.66 -22.09
C GLY A 720 -42.40 -64.14 -22.11
N ASP A 721 -41.60 -64.64 -21.16
CA ASP A 721 -40.13 -64.60 -21.06
C ASP A 721 -39.41 -63.27 -20.79
N LEU A 722 -38.90 -63.17 -19.55
CA LEU A 722 -37.81 -62.29 -19.15
C LEU A 722 -36.49 -62.79 -19.77
N SER A 723 -36.20 -62.37 -20.99
CA SER A 723 -34.83 -62.38 -21.52
C SER A 723 -34.39 -60.95 -21.84
N VAL A 724 -33.55 -60.37 -20.98
CA VAL A 724 -32.80 -59.16 -21.29
C VAL A 724 -31.69 -59.57 -22.27
N SER A 725 -32.00 -59.56 -23.56
CA SER A 725 -31.02 -59.67 -24.64
C SER A 725 -30.41 -58.30 -24.90
N GLY A 726 -29.07 -58.26 -24.96
CA GLY A 726 -28.30 -57.06 -25.20
C GLY A 726 -28.60 -56.45 -26.57
N GLY A 727 -29.20 -55.27 -26.57
CA GLY A 727 -29.31 -54.41 -27.75
C GLY A 727 -28.00 -53.63 -27.97
N GLN A 728 -27.14 -54.14 -28.84
CA GLN A 728 -26.18 -53.31 -29.57
C GLN A 728 -26.93 -52.50 -30.66
N GLY A 729 -26.63 -51.21 -30.79
CA GLY A 729 -26.70 -50.53 -32.09
C GLY A 729 -27.81 -49.50 -32.33
N GLY A 730 -28.49 -48.97 -31.32
CA GLY A 730 -29.36 -47.79 -31.47
C GLY A 730 -28.69 -46.53 -30.91
N SER A 731 -28.37 -45.55 -31.77
CA SER A 731 -27.92 -44.23 -31.32
C SER A 731 -29.03 -43.57 -30.51
N ALA A 732 -28.82 -43.37 -29.20
CA ALA A 732 -29.81 -42.70 -28.37
C ALA A 732 -29.90 -41.23 -28.82
N VAL A 733 -31.11 -40.75 -29.14
CA VAL A 733 -31.30 -39.35 -29.53
C VAL A 733 -30.83 -38.45 -28.39
N LYS A 734 -29.79 -37.64 -28.65
CA LYS A 734 -29.32 -36.64 -27.68
C LYS A 734 -30.43 -35.63 -27.47
N ASN A 735 -30.92 -35.52 -26.24
CA ASN A 735 -31.71 -34.36 -25.84
C ASN A 735 -30.80 -33.11 -25.78
N ASP A 736 -31.40 -31.94 -25.67
CA ASP A 736 -30.65 -30.68 -25.78
C ASP A 736 -29.64 -30.47 -24.64
N ASP A 737 -29.91 -31.03 -23.46
CA ASP A 737 -28.97 -31.04 -22.33
C ASP A 737 -27.71 -31.86 -22.65
N VAL A 738 -27.86 -33.06 -23.23
CA VAL A 738 -26.72 -33.90 -23.64
C VAL A 738 -25.90 -33.22 -24.74
N LYS A 739 -26.55 -32.54 -25.70
CA LYS A 739 -25.85 -31.75 -26.72
C LYS A 739 -25.07 -30.58 -26.10
N THR A 740 -25.66 -29.90 -25.13
CA THR A 740 -25.02 -28.76 -24.45
C THR A 740 -23.85 -29.23 -23.59
N ALA A 741 -23.98 -30.35 -22.89
CA ALA A 741 -22.89 -30.98 -22.14
C ALA A 741 -21.71 -31.34 -23.04
N GLU A 742 -21.97 -31.96 -24.20
CA GLU A 742 -20.95 -32.27 -25.20
C GLU A 742 -20.22 -31.00 -25.68
N GLN A 743 -20.96 -29.95 -26.05
CA GLN A 743 -20.36 -28.69 -26.48
C GLN A 743 -19.47 -28.07 -25.40
N LEU A 744 -19.91 -28.09 -24.14
CA LEU A 744 -19.13 -27.60 -23.01
C LEU A 744 -17.84 -28.40 -22.84
N PHE A 745 -17.89 -29.73 -22.83
CA PHE A 745 -16.69 -30.55 -22.71
C PHE A 745 -15.73 -30.37 -23.89
N LEU A 746 -16.25 -30.28 -25.13
CA LEU A 746 -15.43 -30.00 -26.31
C LEU A 746 -14.76 -28.62 -26.22
N SER A 747 -15.46 -27.59 -25.74
CA SER A 747 -14.87 -26.25 -25.55
C SER A 747 -13.72 -26.25 -24.53
N ILE A 748 -13.82 -27.08 -23.49
CA ILE A 748 -12.75 -27.27 -22.50
C ILE A 748 -11.55 -27.95 -23.14
N ILE A 749 -11.76 -28.99 -23.94
CA ILE A 749 -10.68 -29.72 -24.61
C ILE A 749 -10.01 -28.85 -25.68
N GLN A 750 -10.76 -28.00 -26.38
CA GLN A 750 -10.19 -27.05 -27.34
C GLN A 750 -9.21 -26.07 -26.70
N THR A 751 -9.53 -25.59 -25.50
CA THR A 751 -8.69 -24.65 -24.75
C THR A 751 -7.62 -25.35 -23.91
N THR A 752 -7.93 -26.55 -23.42
CA THR A 752 -7.12 -27.34 -22.49
C THR A 752 -7.12 -28.81 -22.94
N PRO A 753 -6.33 -29.17 -23.96
CA PRO A 753 -6.39 -30.49 -24.60
C PRO A 753 -6.14 -31.67 -23.65
N ASN A 754 -5.39 -31.44 -22.57
CA ASN A 754 -5.02 -32.46 -21.58
C ASN A 754 -5.92 -32.44 -20.33
N HIS A 755 -7.15 -31.90 -20.42
CA HIS A 755 -8.06 -31.86 -19.27
C HIS A 755 -8.72 -33.22 -19.01
N ALA A 756 -8.10 -34.04 -18.15
CA ALA A 756 -8.49 -35.43 -17.90
C ALA A 756 -9.98 -35.62 -17.52
N ASN A 757 -10.53 -34.79 -16.64
CA ASN A 757 -11.93 -34.91 -16.21
C ASN A 757 -12.93 -34.64 -17.35
N ALA A 758 -12.58 -33.71 -18.26
CA ALA A 758 -13.43 -33.38 -19.40
C ALA A 758 -13.35 -34.48 -20.47
N LEU A 759 -12.16 -35.02 -20.73
CA LEU A 759 -11.96 -36.19 -21.59
C LEU A 759 -12.72 -37.41 -21.06
N TYR A 760 -12.63 -37.69 -19.76
CA TYR A 760 -13.39 -38.78 -19.13
C TYR A 760 -14.89 -38.59 -19.27
N SER A 761 -15.40 -37.39 -18.97
CA SER A 761 -16.84 -37.10 -19.04
C SER A 761 -17.36 -37.13 -20.48
N LEU A 762 -16.57 -36.68 -21.45
CA LEU A 762 -16.90 -36.75 -22.87
C LEU A 762 -16.85 -38.20 -23.40
N ALA A 763 -15.86 -39.00 -22.99
CA ALA A 763 -15.81 -40.42 -23.31
C ALA A 763 -17.03 -41.18 -22.75
N LEU A 764 -17.42 -40.88 -21.51
CA LEU A 764 -18.61 -41.42 -20.88
C LEU A 764 -19.89 -41.00 -21.61
N LEU A 765 -19.98 -39.73 -22.03
CA LEU A 765 -21.08 -39.24 -22.83
C LEU A 765 -21.21 -40.03 -24.15
N TYR A 766 -20.14 -40.16 -24.92
CA TYR A 766 -20.15 -40.91 -26.18
C TYR A 766 -20.44 -42.40 -26.00
N GLN A 767 -19.92 -43.02 -24.94
CA GLN A 767 -20.25 -44.40 -24.59
C GLN A 767 -21.75 -44.56 -24.32
N LYS A 768 -22.35 -43.62 -23.59
CA LYS A 768 -23.78 -43.64 -23.21
C LYS A 768 -24.72 -43.27 -24.36
N THR A 769 -24.28 -42.48 -25.34
CA THR A 769 -25.07 -42.13 -26.54
C THR A 769 -24.91 -43.13 -27.69
N GLY A 770 -23.99 -44.10 -27.58
CA GLY A 770 -23.74 -45.13 -28.59
C GLY A 770 -22.71 -44.75 -29.67
N GLU A 771 -22.05 -43.61 -29.52
CA GLU A 771 -21.03 -43.09 -30.45
C GLU A 771 -19.66 -43.74 -30.23
N THR A 772 -19.62 -45.05 -30.49
CA THR A 772 -18.46 -45.93 -30.20
C THR A 772 -17.16 -45.44 -30.84
N ALA A 773 -17.21 -44.86 -32.04
CA ALA A 773 -16.03 -44.33 -32.73
C ALA A 773 -15.45 -43.08 -32.02
N ASN A 774 -16.31 -42.14 -31.63
CA ASN A 774 -15.91 -40.94 -30.89
C ASN A 774 -15.42 -41.30 -29.48
N ALA A 775 -16.10 -42.25 -28.81
CA ALA A 775 -15.68 -42.76 -27.51
C ALA A 775 -14.26 -43.34 -27.56
N LYS A 776 -13.94 -44.17 -28.57
CA LYS A 776 -12.58 -44.74 -28.75
C LYS A 776 -11.50 -43.67 -28.90
N LEU A 777 -11.77 -42.64 -29.70
CA LEU A 777 -10.82 -41.54 -29.91
C LEU A 777 -10.54 -40.79 -28.61
N VAL A 778 -11.58 -40.45 -27.85
CA VAL A 778 -11.45 -39.69 -26.60
C VAL A 778 -10.81 -40.52 -25.49
N VAL A 779 -11.15 -41.81 -25.36
CA VAL A 779 -10.51 -42.73 -24.39
C VAL A 779 -9.01 -42.89 -24.71
N GLY A 780 -8.65 -43.02 -25.99
CA GLY A 780 -7.25 -43.06 -26.41
C GLY A 780 -6.48 -41.79 -26.06
N GLN A 781 -7.11 -40.62 -26.13
CA GLN A 781 -6.52 -39.36 -25.67
C GLN A 781 -6.40 -39.33 -24.14
N LEU A 782 -7.44 -39.71 -23.41
CA LEU A 782 -7.45 -39.75 -21.94
C LEU A 782 -6.34 -40.63 -21.37
N LEU A 783 -6.13 -41.82 -21.94
CA LEU A 783 -5.07 -42.76 -21.52
C LEU A 783 -3.65 -42.25 -21.81
N ARG A 784 -3.48 -41.25 -22.68
CA ARG A 784 -2.18 -40.56 -22.87
C ARG A 784 -1.95 -39.44 -21.86
N VAL A 785 -3.03 -38.90 -21.29
CA VAL A 785 -2.98 -37.79 -20.33
C VAL A 785 -2.81 -38.29 -18.91
N VAL A 786 -3.52 -39.36 -18.53
CA VAL A 786 -3.45 -39.95 -17.19
C VAL A 786 -2.20 -40.82 -17.08
N THR A 787 -1.41 -40.60 -16.02
CA THR A 787 -0.09 -41.25 -15.85
C THR A 787 -0.03 -42.20 -14.67
N ASP A 788 -0.98 -42.13 -13.72
CA ASP A 788 -1.02 -43.02 -12.58
C ASP A 788 -1.72 -44.35 -12.91
N GLN A 789 -1.06 -45.45 -12.58
CA GLN A 789 -1.55 -46.79 -12.90
C GLN A 789 -2.95 -47.11 -12.34
N PRO A 790 -3.30 -46.73 -11.08
CA PRO A 790 -4.63 -46.98 -10.55
C PRO A 790 -5.74 -46.32 -11.37
N SER A 791 -5.58 -45.05 -11.76
CA SER A 791 -6.59 -44.38 -12.60
C SER A 791 -6.65 -44.97 -14.00
N ILE A 792 -5.51 -45.37 -14.59
CA ILE A 792 -5.48 -46.06 -15.89
C ILE A 792 -6.28 -47.37 -15.82
N ASP A 793 -6.13 -48.16 -14.76
CA ASP A 793 -6.85 -49.42 -14.59
C ASP A 793 -8.36 -49.20 -14.43
N VAL A 794 -8.76 -48.16 -13.69
CA VAL A 794 -10.17 -47.74 -13.55
C VAL A 794 -10.75 -47.31 -14.90
N ILE A 795 -10.03 -46.50 -15.66
CA ILE A 795 -10.45 -46.02 -17.00
C ILE A 795 -10.60 -47.20 -17.97
N LYS A 796 -9.61 -48.11 -18.01
CA LYS A 796 -9.67 -49.32 -18.85
C LYS A 796 -10.85 -50.22 -18.47
N LYS A 797 -11.13 -50.36 -17.17
CA LYS A 797 -12.29 -51.11 -16.71
C LYS A 797 -13.61 -50.46 -17.13
N GLN A 798 -13.73 -49.14 -17.00
CA GLN A 798 -14.94 -48.38 -17.35
C GLN A 798 -15.23 -48.42 -18.87
N PHE A 799 -14.19 -48.34 -19.69
CA PHE A 799 -14.28 -48.25 -21.15
C PHE A 799 -13.80 -49.54 -21.86
N ALA A 800 -14.06 -50.70 -21.25
CA ALA A 800 -13.66 -52.00 -21.81
C ALA A 800 -14.15 -52.17 -23.26
N GLY A 801 -13.23 -52.46 -24.18
CA GLY A 801 -13.51 -52.58 -25.62
C GLY A 801 -13.45 -51.27 -26.43
N LEU A 802 -13.07 -50.16 -25.80
CA LEU A 802 -12.97 -48.82 -26.41
C LEU A 802 -11.55 -48.23 -26.41
N TYR A 803 -10.49 -49.03 -26.25
CA TYR A 803 -9.09 -48.57 -26.30
C TYR A 803 -8.17 -49.60 -26.94
#